data_AF-A0A2T3KI70-F1
#
_entry.id   AF-A0A2T3KI70-F1
#
_cell.length_a   1.000
_cell.length_b   1.000
_cell.length_c   1.000
_cell.angle_alpha   90.00
_cell.angle_beta   90.00
_cell.angle_gamma   90.00
#
_symmetry.space_group_name_H-M   'P 1'
#
loop_
_entity.id
_entity.type
_entity.pdbx_description
1 polymer ?
#
loop_
_entity_poly.entity_id
_entity_poly.type
_entity_poly.pdbx_seq_one_letter_code
_entity_poly.pdbx_strand_id
1 'polypeptide(L)'
;MAEIKNDNISELKIINGTCFVIKNNKEIISINSNHQLQSDEIIVANSNTKIIFVKDGIEQVIEQPVPTCSTVSLNGIKTVDLNNSIHFNEQGIKNANFSADDISTIHNIILAGQDPTKLFEATAMGNEFAPRAGHEGNQSSSSAQSFVGIDYDNDALLAKAGFDTAYEPEIKKDHIDESSRIDHSELSADIHIVSIAGDDFINDAESHTKVPVTGTVGGDVKAGDTVTVSVDGKEIGQATVESHNGKLTWTAEVDGSVLSNANKDSVTATVTTTDEAGHSATATNNHTYQIDTDITAHIYIASVATDDNVTGPDSEHTQSIIGTVSGDVKAGDIVTVTLDGQQLGTAEVQADKSWHLSVDGKTLLDTKADNVTATVTATDAAGNSQTATDHHDYSVDVSATIDIDPITGDNIITQQEGHQQNITITGTVGGQVQVGDQVVVTVNGTDYNTKVEAGNKWSVNVTGSDVLHAHEATATVTTSYSSHNATASSDENYQVEINAGVTIDHIGGDDVINNAESHTKVPVTGTVGGDVKAGDTVTVSVDGKEIGQATVESHNGKLTWTAEVDGSVLSSANKDSVTATVTTKDEADHSATATDNHDYQVDTEITAHITITSIATDDNITGPDSEHTQAIIGTVSGDVKAGDIVTVTLDGQQLGTAEVQADKSWSLSVDGKTLLDAKADNVTASVAITDAAGNHASDTDTHNYTVDVSATIDIDPITGDNIITQQEGHQQNITITGTVGGQVQEGDIVKVTLGGHHYETKVEAGNKWSVNVTGSDVLHAHEATATVTTSYSSHNATASSDENYQVEINADVTIDSIGGDNVINNAESHTKVPVTGTVGGDVKAGDTVTVSVDGKEIGQATVESHNGKLTWTAEVDGSVLSGANKDSVTATVTTKDEAGHSATATDNHDYQVDTEITAHITITSIATDDNVTGPDSEHTQAIIGTVSGDVKAGDIVTVTLDGQQLGTAEVQADKSWRLSVDGKILLDAKADNVTASVAITDAAGNHASDTDTHNYTVDVSATIDIDPITGDNIITQQEGHQQNVTITGTVGGQVQEGDIVKVTLGGHHYETKVEAGNKWSVNVTG
;
A
#
# COMPACT_ATOMS: atom_id res chain seq x y z
N MET A 1 -14.19 66.69 -36.90
CA MET A 1 -13.23 65.56 -36.93
C MET A 1 -13.60 64.57 -35.84
N ALA A 2 -14.23 63.46 -36.19
CA ALA A 2 -14.60 62.40 -35.24
C ALA A 2 -13.51 61.32 -35.18
N GLU A 3 -13.13 60.92 -33.96
CA GLU A 3 -12.16 59.83 -33.70
C GLU A 3 -12.89 58.74 -32.91
N ILE A 4 -13.45 57.75 -33.62
CA ILE A 4 -14.21 56.64 -33.02
C ILE A 4 -13.21 55.61 -32.50
N LYS A 5 -13.17 55.34 -31.19
CA LYS A 5 -12.19 54.43 -30.56
C LYS A 5 -12.69 53.00 -30.28
N ASN A 6 -11.73 52.10 -30.08
CA ASN A 6 -11.77 50.64 -29.82
C ASN A 6 -11.91 49.71 -31.05
N ASP A 7 -11.24 48.56 -30.91
CA ASP A 7 -10.58 47.80 -31.97
C ASP A 7 -11.43 46.72 -32.69
N ASN A 8 -12.70 46.53 -32.31
CA ASN A 8 -13.55 45.43 -32.81
C ASN A 8 -14.68 45.89 -33.76
N ILE A 9 -14.32 46.50 -34.89
CA ILE A 9 -15.26 46.78 -35.99
C ILE A 9 -15.03 45.74 -37.09
N SER A 10 -16.03 44.89 -37.37
CA SER A 10 -15.87 43.73 -38.26
C SER A 10 -16.55 43.89 -39.63
N GLU A 11 -17.69 44.57 -39.70
CA GLU A 11 -18.52 44.57 -40.92
C GLU A 11 -19.09 45.95 -41.27
N LEU A 12 -19.03 46.26 -42.57
CA LEU A 12 -19.63 47.42 -43.23
C LEU A 12 -20.88 46.97 -44.00
N LYS A 13 -21.99 47.70 -43.90
CA LYS A 13 -23.25 47.38 -44.60
C LYS A 13 -23.98 48.63 -45.07
N ILE A 14 -24.16 48.80 -46.38
CA ILE A 14 -24.81 50.01 -46.93
C ILE A 14 -26.34 49.92 -46.84
N ILE A 15 -26.98 51.02 -46.47
CA ILE A 15 -28.44 51.22 -46.51
C ILE A 15 -28.85 51.98 -47.77
N ASN A 16 -28.14 53.06 -48.08
CA ASN A 16 -28.46 54.01 -49.16
C ASN A 16 -27.18 54.79 -49.58
N GLY A 17 -27.14 55.25 -50.83
CA GLY A 17 -25.98 55.97 -51.39
C GLY A 17 -24.92 55.04 -51.99
N THR A 18 -23.72 55.58 -52.22
CA THR A 18 -22.64 54.90 -52.96
C THR A 18 -21.36 54.95 -52.15
N CYS A 19 -20.77 53.77 -51.88
CA CYS A 19 -19.53 53.64 -51.12
C CYS A 19 -18.63 52.53 -51.69
N PHE A 20 -17.32 52.75 -51.59
CA PHE A 20 -16.26 51.88 -52.10
C PHE A 20 -15.22 51.63 -51.01
N VAL A 21 -14.47 50.53 -51.13
CA VAL A 21 -13.27 50.28 -50.34
C VAL A 21 -12.06 50.12 -51.27
N ILE A 22 -10.96 50.80 -50.92
CA ILE A 22 -9.65 50.67 -51.56
C ILE A 22 -8.74 49.88 -50.61
N LYS A 23 -8.15 48.80 -51.13
CA LYS A 23 -7.24 47.91 -50.39
C LYS A 23 -5.77 48.25 -50.64
N ASN A 24 -4.89 47.91 -49.69
CA ASN A 24 -3.43 48.04 -49.83
C ASN A 24 -2.82 47.28 -51.04
N ASN A 25 -3.52 46.30 -51.61
CA ASN A 25 -3.13 45.63 -52.87
C ASN A 25 -3.49 46.44 -54.14
N LYS A 26 -4.08 47.64 -53.99
CA LYS A 26 -4.60 48.57 -55.03
C LYS A 26 -5.93 48.16 -55.67
N GLU A 27 -6.59 47.13 -55.15
CA GLU A 27 -7.91 46.70 -55.59
C GLU A 27 -9.00 47.62 -55.03
N ILE A 28 -9.97 47.99 -55.86
CA ILE A 28 -11.11 48.83 -55.46
C ILE A 28 -12.40 48.00 -55.55
N ILE A 29 -13.15 47.94 -54.47
CA ILE A 29 -14.36 47.15 -54.33
C ILE A 29 -15.56 48.11 -54.20
N SER A 30 -16.50 48.02 -55.15
CA SER A 30 -17.83 48.60 -55.00
C SER A 30 -18.61 47.76 -54.01
N ILE A 31 -19.01 48.37 -52.90
CA ILE A 31 -19.82 47.69 -51.89
C ILE A 31 -21.28 48.00 -52.21
N ASN A 32 -22.08 46.94 -52.34
CA ASN A 32 -23.48 47.03 -52.77
C ASN A 32 -24.42 46.37 -51.73
N SER A 33 -23.87 45.86 -50.62
CA SER A 33 -24.57 45.33 -49.46
C SER A 33 -23.59 45.26 -48.27
N ASN A 34 -23.10 44.06 -47.91
CA ASN A 34 -22.19 43.80 -46.80
C ASN A 34 -20.74 43.59 -47.28
N HIS A 35 -19.76 44.01 -46.48
CA HIS A 35 -18.32 43.78 -46.66
C HIS A 35 -17.63 43.65 -45.29
N GLN A 36 -16.79 42.62 -45.11
CA GLN A 36 -15.99 42.44 -43.89
C GLN A 36 -14.74 43.32 -43.98
N LEU A 37 -14.58 44.25 -43.03
CA LEU A 37 -13.50 45.23 -43.04
C LEU A 37 -12.17 44.61 -42.59
N GLN A 38 -11.06 45.12 -43.13
CA GLN A 38 -9.71 44.81 -42.64
C GLN A 38 -9.00 46.09 -42.18
N SER A 39 -8.04 45.97 -41.25
CA SER A 39 -7.16 47.10 -40.91
C SER A 39 -6.49 47.61 -42.18
N ASP A 40 -6.29 48.92 -42.22
CA ASP A 40 -5.61 49.64 -43.29
C ASP A 40 -6.43 49.82 -44.59
N GLU A 41 -7.66 49.29 -44.67
CA GLU A 41 -8.61 49.60 -45.75
C GLU A 41 -9.08 51.07 -45.69
N ILE A 42 -9.21 51.69 -46.87
CA ILE A 42 -9.73 53.05 -47.04
C ILE A 42 -11.16 52.97 -47.57
N ILE A 43 -12.12 53.49 -46.81
CA ILE A 43 -13.54 53.60 -47.16
C ILE A 43 -13.77 54.96 -47.82
N VAL A 44 -14.51 55.01 -48.93
CA VAL A 44 -14.80 56.25 -49.68
C VAL A 44 -16.29 56.31 -50.01
N ALA A 45 -16.99 57.37 -49.57
CA ALA A 45 -18.44 57.50 -49.71
C ALA A 45 -18.87 58.88 -50.25
N ASN A 46 -19.97 58.90 -51.01
CA ASN A 46 -20.63 60.15 -51.46
C ASN A 46 -21.46 60.80 -50.35
N SER A 47 -21.80 62.08 -50.52
CA SER A 47 -22.74 62.79 -49.63
C SER A 47 -24.11 62.09 -49.56
N ASN A 48 -24.72 62.16 -48.37
CA ASN A 48 -25.97 61.49 -47.98
C ASN A 48 -25.95 59.95 -48.08
N THR A 49 -24.76 59.34 -48.07
CA THR A 49 -24.61 57.88 -48.00
C THR A 49 -24.82 57.41 -46.56
N LYS A 50 -25.74 56.44 -46.36
CA LYS A 50 -26.04 55.83 -45.06
C LYS A 50 -25.44 54.43 -44.99
N ILE A 51 -24.59 54.20 -43.99
CA ILE A 51 -23.82 52.97 -43.81
C ILE A 51 -23.95 52.49 -42.36
N ILE A 52 -24.05 51.18 -42.17
CA ILE A 52 -23.99 50.51 -40.88
C ILE A 52 -22.56 50.00 -40.66
N PHE A 53 -22.04 50.25 -39.46
CA PHE A 53 -20.87 49.55 -38.93
C PHE A 53 -21.34 48.58 -37.84
N VAL A 54 -20.85 47.34 -37.89
CA VAL A 54 -21.09 46.36 -36.82
C VAL A 54 -19.88 46.37 -35.88
N LYS A 55 -20.12 46.78 -34.63
CA LYS A 55 -19.11 46.80 -33.57
C LYS A 55 -19.59 45.96 -32.40
N ASP A 56 -18.77 44.99 -31.99
CA ASP A 56 -19.06 44.04 -30.89
C ASP A 56 -20.47 43.39 -30.97
N GLY A 57 -21.01 43.21 -32.18
CA GLY A 57 -22.33 42.63 -32.46
C GLY A 57 -23.51 43.63 -32.57
N ILE A 58 -23.27 44.93 -32.38
CA ILE A 58 -24.31 45.98 -32.45
C ILE A 58 -24.20 46.74 -33.78
N GLU A 59 -25.32 46.91 -34.49
CA GLU A 59 -25.42 47.74 -35.69
C GLU A 59 -25.49 49.24 -35.33
N GLN A 60 -24.50 50.03 -35.75
CA GLN A 60 -24.51 51.49 -35.64
C GLN A 60 -24.68 52.13 -37.02
N VAL A 61 -25.75 52.92 -37.20
CA VAL A 61 -26.03 53.64 -38.45
C VAL A 61 -25.28 54.98 -38.45
N ILE A 62 -24.49 55.22 -39.48
CA ILE A 62 -23.82 56.51 -39.75
C ILE A 62 -24.28 57.03 -41.11
N GLU A 63 -24.78 58.26 -41.13
CA GLU A 63 -25.04 59.02 -42.36
C GLU A 63 -23.90 59.99 -42.59
N GLN A 64 -23.28 59.94 -43.77
CA GLN A 64 -22.26 60.91 -44.17
C GLN A 64 -22.96 62.08 -44.87
N PRO A 65 -23.13 63.26 -44.26
CA PRO A 65 -23.86 64.37 -44.87
C PRO A 65 -23.12 64.97 -46.07
N VAL A 66 -21.80 64.79 -46.11
CA VAL A 66 -20.85 65.28 -47.13
C VAL A 66 -20.08 64.09 -47.71
N PRO A 67 -19.36 64.23 -48.85
CA PRO A 67 -18.49 63.18 -49.35
C PRO A 67 -17.34 62.96 -48.35
N THR A 68 -16.94 61.71 -48.12
CA THR A 68 -16.01 61.36 -47.04
C THR A 68 -14.99 60.32 -47.46
N CYS A 69 -13.77 60.45 -46.94
CA CYS A 69 -12.77 59.39 -46.92
C CYS A 69 -12.50 58.98 -45.47
N SER A 70 -12.51 57.68 -45.18
CA SER A 70 -12.26 57.13 -43.84
C SER A 70 -11.23 56.02 -43.88
N THR A 71 -10.44 55.90 -42.82
CA THR A 71 -9.46 54.82 -42.62
C THR A 71 -9.84 53.96 -41.43
N VAL A 72 -9.81 52.63 -41.59
CA VAL A 72 -9.94 51.69 -40.47
C VAL A 72 -8.55 51.46 -39.85
N SER A 73 -8.45 51.69 -38.54
CA SER A 73 -7.24 51.43 -37.75
C SER A 73 -7.60 50.66 -36.47
N LEU A 74 -6.60 50.14 -35.76
CA LEU A 74 -6.79 49.51 -34.43
C LEU A 74 -7.48 50.47 -33.44
N ASN A 75 -7.07 51.74 -33.42
CA ASN A 75 -7.72 52.81 -32.64
C ASN A 75 -9.11 53.23 -33.19
N GLY A 76 -9.74 52.38 -34.01
CA GLY A 76 -11.02 52.57 -34.68
C GLY A 76 -10.96 53.44 -35.93
N ILE A 77 -12.09 54.06 -36.28
CA ILE A 77 -12.28 54.74 -37.56
C ILE A 77 -12.02 56.24 -37.41
N LYS A 78 -11.22 56.77 -38.33
CA LYS A 78 -11.11 58.21 -38.59
C LYS A 78 -11.78 58.53 -39.92
N THR A 79 -12.63 59.55 -39.92
CA THR A 79 -13.27 60.11 -41.12
C THR A 79 -12.77 61.52 -41.32
N VAL A 80 -12.42 61.84 -42.57
CA VAL A 80 -12.16 63.21 -43.04
C VAL A 80 -13.24 63.58 -44.05
N ASP A 81 -13.93 64.65 -43.71
CA ASP A 81 -14.93 65.32 -44.55
C ASP A 81 -14.26 65.97 -45.76
N LEU A 82 -14.81 65.77 -46.95
CA LEU A 82 -14.34 66.35 -48.20
C LEU A 82 -15.26 67.50 -48.63
N ASN A 83 -14.80 68.31 -49.59
CA ASN A 83 -15.61 69.37 -50.18
C ASN A 83 -16.89 68.81 -50.85
N ASN A 84 -18.06 69.40 -50.54
CA ASN A 84 -19.35 69.02 -51.11
C ASN A 84 -19.45 69.11 -52.65
N SER A 85 -18.58 69.87 -53.32
CA SER A 85 -18.48 69.87 -54.79
C SER A 85 -18.00 68.53 -55.39
N ILE A 86 -17.51 67.59 -54.57
CA ILE A 86 -16.83 66.37 -55.00
C ILE A 86 -17.80 65.19 -55.05
N HIS A 87 -17.79 64.43 -56.14
CA HIS A 87 -18.61 63.24 -56.29
C HIS A 87 -17.90 62.07 -56.99
N PHE A 88 -18.08 60.86 -56.47
CA PHE A 88 -17.51 59.60 -56.96
C PHE A 88 -18.53 58.85 -57.84
N ASN A 89 -18.08 58.25 -58.95
CA ASN A 89 -18.98 57.57 -59.90
C ASN A 89 -18.66 56.08 -60.09
N GLU A 90 -19.69 55.22 -60.04
CA GLU A 90 -19.57 53.75 -60.09
C GLU A 90 -18.93 53.22 -61.39
N GLN A 91 -19.09 53.92 -62.51
CA GLN A 91 -18.60 53.44 -63.81
C GLN A 91 -17.12 53.75 -64.06
N GLY A 92 -16.55 54.81 -63.48
CA GLY A 92 -15.13 55.14 -63.58
C GLY A 92 -14.24 54.25 -62.71
N ILE A 93 -14.73 53.87 -61.53
CA ILE A 93 -13.92 53.25 -60.47
C ILE A 93 -13.37 51.87 -60.84
N LYS A 94 -14.05 51.09 -61.68
CA LYS A 94 -13.55 49.76 -62.15
C LYS A 94 -12.26 49.81 -62.96
N ASN A 95 -11.82 50.99 -63.42
CA ASN A 95 -10.64 51.17 -64.26
C ASN A 95 -9.56 52.09 -63.62
N ALA A 96 -9.73 52.50 -62.35
CA ALA A 96 -8.75 53.33 -61.64
C ALA A 96 -7.63 52.47 -61.00
N ASN A 97 -6.38 52.93 -61.08
CA ASN A 97 -5.20 52.29 -60.51
C ASN A 97 -4.47 53.25 -59.58
N PHE A 98 -4.27 52.87 -58.32
CA PHE A 98 -3.44 53.61 -57.35
C PHE A 98 -2.04 52.98 -57.21
N SER A 99 -1.06 53.75 -56.76
CA SER A 99 0.24 53.24 -56.31
C SER A 99 0.18 52.83 -54.82
N ALA A 100 1.16 52.03 -54.36
CA ALA A 100 1.21 51.61 -52.95
C ALA A 100 1.65 52.76 -52.04
N ASP A 101 2.51 53.63 -52.57
CA ASP A 101 2.95 54.86 -51.91
C ASP A 101 1.80 55.87 -51.88
N ASP A 102 0.92 55.90 -52.89
CA ASP A 102 -0.27 56.77 -52.91
C ASP A 102 -1.21 56.37 -51.76
N ILE A 103 -1.57 55.09 -51.67
CA ILE A 103 -2.45 54.54 -50.63
C ILE A 103 -1.84 54.78 -49.25
N SER A 104 -0.54 54.53 -49.09
CA SER A 104 0.19 54.79 -47.84
C SER A 104 0.20 56.27 -47.47
N THR A 105 0.32 57.17 -48.46
CA THR A 105 0.32 58.63 -48.22
C THR A 105 -1.08 59.11 -47.85
N ILE A 106 -2.12 58.70 -48.57
CA ILE A 106 -3.53 59.00 -48.29
C ILE A 106 -3.90 58.54 -46.87
N HIS A 107 -3.52 57.30 -46.51
CA HIS A 107 -3.78 56.77 -45.18
C HIS A 107 -3.12 57.63 -44.09
N ASN A 108 -1.84 57.99 -44.25
CA ASN A 108 -1.12 58.84 -43.30
C ASN A 108 -1.75 60.24 -43.13
N ILE A 109 -2.21 60.88 -44.21
CA ILE A 109 -2.81 62.22 -44.10
C ILE A 109 -4.25 62.19 -43.55
N ILE A 110 -5.03 61.14 -43.79
CA ILE A 110 -6.34 60.94 -43.14
C ILE A 110 -6.15 60.70 -41.63
N LEU A 111 -5.17 59.89 -41.22
CA LEU A 111 -4.84 59.73 -39.80
C LEU A 111 -4.41 61.05 -39.12
N ALA A 112 -3.78 61.95 -39.90
CA ALA A 112 -3.41 63.30 -39.49
C ALA A 112 -4.53 64.36 -39.66
N GLY A 113 -5.74 63.97 -40.09
CA GLY A 113 -6.90 64.85 -40.19
C GLY A 113 -6.89 65.83 -41.37
N GLN A 114 -6.15 65.54 -42.45
CA GLN A 114 -6.02 66.42 -43.61
C GLN A 114 -6.78 65.87 -44.82
N ASP A 115 -7.45 66.77 -45.55
CA ASP A 115 -8.23 66.45 -46.75
C ASP A 115 -7.36 65.79 -47.85
N PRO A 116 -7.62 64.53 -48.23
CA PRO A 116 -6.82 63.80 -49.21
C PRO A 116 -6.99 64.25 -50.65
N THR A 117 -7.98 65.10 -50.96
CA THR A 117 -8.18 65.61 -52.32
C THR A 117 -7.02 66.51 -52.76
N LYS A 118 -6.33 67.14 -51.79
CA LYS A 118 -5.11 67.95 -51.99
C LYS A 118 -3.90 67.14 -52.50
N LEU A 119 -3.92 65.81 -52.40
CA LEU A 119 -2.92 64.95 -53.03
C LEU A 119 -3.18 64.73 -54.52
N PHE A 120 -4.40 65.01 -54.99
CA PHE A 120 -4.88 64.78 -56.35
C PHE A 120 -5.25 66.07 -57.10
N GLU A 121 -4.99 67.25 -56.53
CA GLU A 121 -5.00 68.50 -57.29
C GLU A 121 -4.08 68.36 -58.50
N ALA A 122 -4.62 68.64 -59.69
CA ALA A 122 -3.87 68.49 -60.94
C ALA A 122 -2.68 69.45 -60.93
N THR A 123 -1.47 68.89 -60.81
CA THR A 123 -0.24 69.68 -60.71
C THR A 123 0.00 70.48 -61.98
N ALA A 124 -0.35 71.76 -61.94
CA ALA A 124 0.18 72.79 -62.84
C ALA A 124 1.68 73.06 -62.56
N MET A 125 2.48 72.00 -62.48
CA MET A 125 3.93 72.06 -62.27
C MET A 125 4.61 72.57 -63.53
N GLY A 126 4.82 73.89 -63.59
CA GLY A 126 5.90 74.47 -64.36
C GLY A 126 7.25 74.12 -63.74
N ASN A 127 7.79 72.94 -64.08
CA ASN A 127 9.21 72.50 -64.07
C ASN A 127 9.25 70.96 -64.17
N GLU A 128 9.00 70.37 -65.35
CA GLU A 128 9.97 70.08 -66.42
C GLU A 128 11.13 69.12 -66.07
N PHE A 129 11.12 67.95 -66.71
CA PHE A 129 12.23 67.34 -67.47
C PHE A 129 11.65 66.16 -68.29
N ALA A 130 10.97 66.39 -69.43
CA ALA A 130 11.53 66.54 -70.80
C ALA A 130 11.79 65.18 -71.53
N PRO A 131 11.82 65.08 -72.88
CA PRO A 131 11.38 66.03 -73.94
C PRO A 131 10.61 65.43 -75.16
N ARG A 132 9.81 66.27 -75.87
CA ARG A 132 9.50 66.26 -77.34
C ARG A 132 8.86 64.99 -78.01
N ALA A 133 8.05 65.09 -79.08
CA ALA A 133 7.39 66.21 -79.80
C ALA A 133 6.37 65.65 -80.84
N GLY A 134 5.40 66.46 -81.29
CA GLY A 134 4.83 66.31 -82.65
C GLY A 134 3.32 66.57 -82.87
N HIS A 135 2.98 67.78 -83.32
CA HIS A 135 1.84 68.18 -84.20
C HIS A 135 0.35 67.89 -83.85
N GLU A 136 -0.41 68.98 -83.74
CA GLU A 136 -1.72 69.30 -84.38
C GLU A 136 -2.73 68.18 -84.73
N GLY A 137 -3.97 68.28 -84.21
CA GLY A 137 -5.09 67.45 -84.72
C GLY A 137 -6.46 67.52 -84.01
N ASN A 138 -7.20 68.62 -84.18
CA ASN A 138 -8.67 68.68 -84.36
C ASN A 138 -9.65 67.75 -83.56
N GLN A 139 -10.47 68.37 -82.69
CA GLN A 139 -11.89 68.03 -82.34
C GLN A 139 -12.29 66.63 -81.79
N SER A 140 -13.18 66.68 -80.78
CA SER A 140 -14.10 65.62 -80.32
C SER A 140 -13.58 64.42 -79.52
N SER A 141 -13.81 64.48 -78.19
CA SER A 141 -13.80 63.35 -77.21
C SER A 141 -12.41 62.73 -76.89
N SER A 142 -12.17 62.08 -75.76
CA SER A 142 -13.07 61.65 -74.67
C SER A 142 -12.37 61.59 -73.29
N SER A 143 -13.15 61.76 -72.22
CA SER A 143 -12.83 61.37 -70.83
C SER A 143 -14.14 61.38 -70.02
N ALA A 144 -14.98 60.34 -69.97
CA ALA A 144 -14.69 58.91 -70.02
C ALA A 144 -13.71 58.49 -68.90
N GLN A 145 -14.28 58.23 -67.72
CA GLN A 145 -13.64 57.58 -66.56
C GLN A 145 -12.50 58.37 -65.88
N SER A 146 -12.80 59.57 -65.37
CA SER A 146 -12.22 59.99 -64.09
C SER A 146 -12.97 59.28 -62.94
N PHE A 147 -12.29 58.99 -61.83
CA PHE A 147 -12.92 58.43 -60.62
C PHE A 147 -13.52 59.52 -59.71
N VAL A 148 -13.12 60.78 -59.88
CA VAL A 148 -13.65 61.96 -59.19
C VAL A 148 -14.25 62.93 -60.20
N GLY A 149 -15.45 63.43 -59.94
CA GLY A 149 -16.01 64.65 -60.52
C GLY A 149 -15.97 65.78 -59.48
N ILE A 150 -15.79 67.02 -59.95
CA ILE A 150 -15.84 68.24 -59.13
C ILE A 150 -16.71 69.24 -59.87
N ASP A 151 -17.81 69.67 -59.24
CA ASP A 151 -18.64 70.76 -59.76
C ASP A 151 -17.98 72.13 -59.50
N TYR A 152 -17.73 72.86 -60.58
CA TYR A 152 -17.19 74.22 -60.56
C TYR A 152 -18.30 75.23 -60.82
N ASP A 153 -18.73 75.94 -59.77
CA ASP A 153 -19.31 77.27 -59.91
C ASP A 153 -18.16 78.30 -59.81
N ASN A 154 -18.24 79.38 -60.59
CA ASN A 154 -17.09 80.23 -60.90
C ASN A 154 -17.40 81.74 -60.88
N ASP A 155 -18.57 82.15 -60.39
CA ASP A 155 -19.04 83.55 -60.41
C ASP A 155 -18.66 84.37 -59.16
N ALA A 156 -17.36 84.39 -58.81
CA ALA A 156 -16.74 85.55 -58.14
C ALA A 156 -15.20 85.45 -58.06
N LEU A 157 -14.46 86.22 -58.87
CA LEU A 157 -13.23 86.93 -58.45
C LEU A 157 -12.61 87.85 -59.55
N LEU A 158 -12.66 89.17 -59.28
CA LEU A 158 -11.73 90.24 -59.71
C LEU A 158 -11.38 90.48 -61.19
N ALA A 159 -11.80 91.65 -61.67
CA ALA A 159 -10.89 92.62 -62.30
C ALA A 159 -11.42 94.08 -62.14
N LYS A 160 -10.62 95.16 -62.12
CA LYS A 160 -9.23 95.39 -61.67
C LYS A 160 -8.99 96.93 -61.65
N ALA A 161 -8.14 97.41 -60.75
CA ALA A 161 -7.58 98.78 -60.65
C ALA A 161 -8.05 99.83 -61.69
N GLY A 162 -8.84 100.81 -61.25
CA GLY A 162 -9.50 101.77 -62.13
C GLY A 162 -8.59 102.81 -62.81
N PHE A 163 -8.99 103.18 -64.03
CA PHE A 163 -8.64 104.42 -64.74
C PHE A 163 -9.83 104.81 -65.63
N ASP A 164 -9.98 106.12 -65.89
CA ASP A 164 -11.06 106.72 -66.68
C ASP A 164 -10.62 107.03 -68.13
N THR A 165 -11.59 107.38 -68.99
CA THR A 165 -11.50 107.88 -70.38
C THR A 165 -11.20 106.84 -71.48
N ALA A 166 -11.85 106.87 -72.66
CA ALA A 166 -13.07 107.55 -73.12
C ALA A 166 -13.52 106.98 -74.50
N TYR A 167 -14.73 107.36 -74.98
CA TYR A 167 -14.99 108.00 -76.31
C TYR A 167 -16.32 107.59 -77.02
N GLU A 168 -16.99 108.58 -77.64
CA GLU A 168 -18.27 108.48 -78.41
C GLU A 168 -18.06 108.32 -79.94
N PRO A 169 -19.09 108.09 -80.78
CA PRO A 169 -19.71 109.16 -81.62
C PRO A 169 -21.19 108.88 -82.06
N GLU A 170 -22.03 109.73 -82.66
CA GLU A 170 -22.20 111.20 -82.91
C GLU A 170 -23.76 111.45 -82.78
N ILE A 171 -24.44 112.57 -83.09
CA ILE A 171 -24.67 113.22 -84.40
C ILE A 171 -25.29 114.63 -84.20
N LYS A 172 -24.64 115.66 -84.79
CA LYS A 172 -25.12 116.95 -85.40
C LYS A 172 -26.25 117.79 -84.74
N LYS A 173 -26.16 119.11 -84.50
CA LYS A 173 -25.31 120.26 -84.94
C LYS A 173 -25.70 121.02 -86.23
N ASP A 174 -25.91 122.34 -86.08
CA ASP A 174 -25.44 123.50 -86.89
C ASP A 174 -25.66 124.79 -86.03
N HIS A 175 -25.03 125.98 -86.14
CA HIS A 175 -24.42 126.81 -87.21
C HIS A 175 -25.41 127.71 -88.00
N ILE A 176 -25.12 128.98 -88.37
CA ILE A 176 -24.05 129.99 -88.15
C ILE A 176 -24.65 131.38 -88.51
N ASP A 177 -24.19 132.52 -87.94
CA ASP A 177 -23.52 133.66 -88.64
C ASP A 177 -23.45 134.99 -87.84
N GLU A 178 -22.50 135.87 -88.20
CA GLU A 178 -22.31 137.25 -87.69
C GLU A 178 -22.76 138.33 -88.70
N SER A 179 -23.02 139.57 -88.24
CA SER A 179 -22.54 140.79 -88.95
C SER A 179 -22.84 142.12 -88.21
N SER A 180 -21.77 142.74 -87.69
CA SER A 180 -21.44 144.18 -87.62
C SER A 180 -22.50 145.31 -87.84
N ARG A 181 -22.55 146.29 -86.92
CA ARG A 181 -22.12 147.72 -87.09
C ARG A 181 -22.55 148.64 -85.93
N ILE A 182 -21.94 149.83 -85.84
CA ILE A 182 -21.98 150.82 -84.75
C ILE A 182 -22.80 152.07 -85.17
N ASP A 183 -23.67 152.64 -84.30
CA ASP A 183 -23.39 153.90 -83.55
C ASP A 183 -24.47 154.34 -82.52
N HIS A 184 -24.00 154.99 -81.44
CA HIS A 184 -24.69 155.70 -80.33
C HIS A 184 -25.74 154.97 -79.46
N SER A 185 -25.95 155.48 -78.23
CA SER A 185 -26.23 154.66 -77.03
C SER A 185 -27.31 155.19 -76.06
N GLU A 186 -28.02 154.26 -75.40
CA GLU A 186 -28.86 154.43 -74.19
C GLU A 186 -28.33 153.51 -73.06
N LEU A 187 -28.79 153.68 -71.81
CA LEU A 187 -28.34 152.92 -70.63
C LEU A 187 -29.22 151.70 -70.31
N SER A 188 -28.63 150.69 -69.67
CA SER A 188 -29.25 149.41 -69.30
C SER A 188 -28.90 148.94 -67.88
N ALA A 189 -29.71 148.03 -67.32
CA ALA A 189 -29.43 147.36 -66.04
C ALA A 189 -30.05 145.95 -66.04
N ASP A 190 -29.46 145.03 -65.29
CA ASP A 190 -29.95 143.65 -65.10
C ASP A 190 -29.58 143.10 -63.71
N ILE A 191 -30.37 142.18 -63.17
CA ILE A 191 -30.15 141.51 -61.87
C ILE A 191 -30.73 140.09 -61.85
N HIS A 192 -30.06 139.18 -61.16
CA HIS A 192 -30.54 137.82 -60.90
C HIS A 192 -30.13 137.32 -59.50
N ILE A 193 -31.04 136.66 -58.78
CA ILE A 193 -30.77 135.92 -57.54
C ILE A 193 -30.32 134.50 -57.90
N VAL A 194 -29.24 134.02 -57.27
CA VAL A 194 -28.64 132.70 -57.52
C VAL A 194 -29.15 131.65 -56.55
N SER A 195 -29.18 131.94 -55.24
CA SER A 195 -29.75 131.07 -54.21
C SER A 195 -30.05 131.82 -52.91
N ILE A 196 -30.81 131.15 -52.04
CA ILE A 196 -31.24 131.55 -50.70
C ILE A 196 -30.77 130.46 -49.73
N ALA A 197 -30.13 130.83 -48.62
CA ALA A 197 -29.46 129.97 -47.64
C ALA A 197 -28.25 129.16 -48.17
N GLY A 198 -28.36 128.58 -49.36
CA GLY A 198 -27.31 127.86 -50.07
C GLY A 198 -27.87 126.76 -50.97
N ASP A 199 -29.01 126.21 -50.58
CA ASP A 199 -29.73 125.07 -51.20
C ASP A 199 -31.21 125.36 -51.49
N ASP A 200 -31.66 126.60 -51.24
CA ASP A 200 -33.04 127.09 -51.37
C ASP A 200 -34.05 126.44 -50.41
N PHE A 201 -33.58 125.84 -49.31
CA PHE A 201 -34.38 125.45 -48.14
C PHE A 201 -34.14 126.40 -46.95
N ILE A 202 -34.97 126.23 -45.92
CA ILE A 202 -34.83 126.84 -44.60
C ILE A 202 -35.18 125.74 -43.58
N ASN A 203 -34.16 125.08 -43.05
CA ASN A 203 -34.33 124.10 -41.97
C ASN A 203 -34.59 124.78 -40.60
N ASP A 204 -34.80 124.00 -39.54
CA ASP A 204 -35.13 124.56 -38.20
C ASP A 204 -34.04 125.56 -37.72
N ALA A 205 -32.77 125.20 -37.89
CA ALA A 205 -31.63 126.03 -37.48
C ALA A 205 -31.48 127.32 -38.32
N GLU A 206 -31.70 127.23 -39.64
CA GLU A 206 -31.72 128.39 -40.55
C GLU A 206 -32.90 129.31 -40.26
N SER A 207 -34.07 128.76 -39.94
CA SER A 207 -35.28 129.52 -39.58
C SER A 207 -35.06 130.42 -38.35
N HIS A 208 -34.03 130.16 -37.56
CA HIS A 208 -33.69 130.87 -36.32
C HIS A 208 -32.39 131.69 -36.41
N THR A 209 -31.72 131.74 -37.57
CA THR A 209 -30.45 132.44 -37.77
C THR A 209 -30.51 133.44 -38.95
N LYS A 210 -29.36 133.96 -39.41
CA LYS A 210 -29.26 134.74 -40.65
C LYS A 210 -28.72 133.86 -41.76
N VAL A 211 -29.30 134.01 -42.94
CA VAL A 211 -28.97 133.25 -44.13
C VAL A 211 -28.67 134.18 -45.32
N PRO A 212 -27.71 133.82 -46.19
CA PRO A 212 -27.36 134.64 -47.34
C PRO A 212 -28.42 134.51 -48.45
N VAL A 213 -28.83 135.64 -49.02
CA VAL A 213 -29.45 135.70 -50.35
C VAL A 213 -28.38 136.21 -51.32
N THR A 214 -27.98 135.37 -52.28
CA THR A 214 -26.86 135.65 -53.19
C THR A 214 -27.33 135.96 -54.60
N GLY A 215 -26.56 136.73 -55.38
CA GLY A 215 -26.92 137.04 -56.75
C GLY A 215 -25.85 137.73 -57.59
N THR A 216 -26.22 138.05 -58.83
CA THR A 216 -25.39 138.72 -59.84
C THR A 216 -26.14 139.85 -60.55
N VAL A 217 -25.40 140.76 -61.19
CA VAL A 217 -25.97 141.88 -61.96
C VAL A 217 -25.26 142.05 -63.31
N GLY A 218 -25.91 142.79 -64.22
CA GLY A 218 -25.43 143.06 -65.57
C GLY A 218 -25.95 144.39 -66.15
N GLY A 219 -25.75 144.61 -67.45
CA GLY A 219 -25.96 145.90 -68.10
C GLY A 219 -24.87 146.91 -67.71
N ASP A 220 -25.24 148.19 -67.56
CA ASP A 220 -24.35 149.29 -67.14
C ASP A 220 -24.31 149.46 -65.60
N VAL A 221 -24.71 148.42 -64.87
CA VAL A 221 -24.54 148.33 -63.41
C VAL A 221 -23.06 148.19 -63.09
N LYS A 222 -22.59 148.95 -62.10
CA LYS A 222 -21.18 149.04 -61.70
C LYS A 222 -20.99 148.67 -60.23
N ALA A 223 -19.77 148.28 -59.87
CA ALA A 223 -19.41 148.10 -58.47
C ALA A 223 -19.63 149.41 -57.69
N GLY A 224 -20.34 149.31 -56.56
CA GLY A 224 -20.81 150.46 -55.77
C GLY A 224 -22.27 150.86 -56.01
N ASP A 225 -22.96 150.34 -57.04
CA ASP A 225 -24.42 150.46 -57.13
C ASP A 225 -25.10 149.62 -56.02
N THR A 226 -26.31 150.00 -55.60
CA THR A 226 -27.04 149.31 -54.51
C THR A 226 -28.07 148.32 -55.05
N VAL A 227 -28.08 147.12 -54.46
CA VAL A 227 -29.16 146.14 -54.57
C VAL A 227 -30.03 146.20 -53.32
N THR A 228 -31.33 146.45 -53.50
CA THR A 228 -32.33 146.35 -52.43
C THR A 228 -33.00 144.99 -52.50
N VAL A 229 -33.04 144.27 -51.37
CA VAL A 229 -33.64 142.94 -51.22
C VAL A 229 -34.90 143.04 -50.38
N SER A 230 -35.96 142.35 -50.80
CA SER A 230 -37.31 142.48 -50.26
C SER A 230 -38.09 141.17 -50.30
N VAL A 231 -39.00 140.99 -49.34
CA VAL A 231 -40.00 139.91 -49.29
C VAL A 231 -41.36 140.57 -49.05
N ASP A 232 -42.41 140.05 -49.69
CA ASP A 232 -43.77 140.63 -49.68
C ASP A 232 -43.83 142.14 -50.02
N GLY A 233 -42.87 142.63 -50.82
CA GLY A 233 -42.77 144.05 -51.20
C GLY A 233 -42.25 144.98 -50.11
N LYS A 234 -41.76 144.45 -48.98
CA LYS A 234 -41.07 145.20 -47.93
C LYS A 234 -39.56 144.94 -48.03
N GLU A 235 -38.77 146.00 -47.94
CA GLU A 235 -37.31 145.91 -47.82
C GLU A 235 -36.90 145.17 -46.54
N ILE A 236 -36.00 144.18 -46.70
CA ILE A 236 -35.46 143.34 -45.62
C ILE A 236 -33.92 143.36 -45.54
N GLY A 237 -33.25 143.82 -46.60
CA GLY A 237 -31.81 143.99 -46.65
C GLY A 237 -31.37 144.83 -47.84
N GLN A 238 -30.12 145.31 -47.77
CA GLN A 238 -29.42 145.89 -48.92
C GLN A 238 -28.05 145.25 -49.06
N ALA A 239 -27.60 145.13 -50.29
CA ALA A 239 -26.24 144.74 -50.65
C ALA A 239 -25.64 145.80 -51.57
N THR A 240 -24.32 145.96 -51.54
CA THR A 240 -23.62 146.70 -52.59
C THR A 240 -23.23 145.72 -53.70
N VAL A 241 -23.26 146.17 -54.95
CA VAL A 241 -22.65 145.43 -56.06
C VAL A 241 -21.14 145.46 -55.88
N GLU A 242 -20.53 144.28 -55.83
CA GLU A 242 -19.07 144.10 -55.74
C GLU A 242 -18.55 143.33 -56.94
N SER A 243 -17.26 143.54 -57.29
CA SER A 243 -16.62 142.77 -58.36
C SER A 243 -15.76 141.65 -57.78
N HIS A 244 -16.22 140.42 -57.95
CA HIS A 244 -15.49 139.21 -57.59
C HIS A 244 -15.07 138.46 -58.86
N ASN A 245 -13.76 138.25 -59.02
CA ASN A 245 -13.15 137.53 -60.16
C ASN A 245 -13.59 138.02 -61.56
N GLY A 246 -13.91 139.31 -61.71
CA GLY A 246 -14.34 139.91 -62.97
C GLY A 246 -15.84 139.78 -63.29
N LYS A 247 -16.64 139.14 -62.43
CA LYS A 247 -18.10 139.20 -62.47
C LYS A 247 -18.60 140.19 -61.42
N LEU A 248 -19.79 140.77 -61.62
CA LEU A 248 -20.47 141.59 -60.61
C LEU A 248 -21.47 140.74 -59.83
N THR A 249 -21.32 140.74 -58.51
CA THR A 249 -22.02 139.90 -57.55
C THR A 249 -22.57 140.74 -56.40
N TRP A 250 -23.55 140.22 -55.68
CA TRP A 250 -24.06 140.81 -54.44
C TRP A 250 -24.55 139.70 -53.51
N THR A 251 -24.51 139.96 -52.19
CA THR A 251 -25.08 139.07 -51.16
C THR A 251 -25.72 139.94 -50.07
N ALA A 252 -26.93 139.60 -49.65
CA ALA A 252 -27.63 140.23 -48.54
C ALA A 252 -27.93 139.20 -47.43
N GLU A 253 -27.52 139.50 -46.20
CA GLU A 253 -27.79 138.66 -45.02
C GLU A 253 -29.19 138.90 -44.47
N VAL A 254 -30.12 138.00 -44.80
CA VAL A 254 -31.53 138.05 -44.41
C VAL A 254 -31.74 137.22 -43.15
N ASP A 255 -32.54 137.71 -42.20
CA ASP A 255 -32.96 136.89 -41.06
C ASP A 255 -33.86 135.75 -41.56
N GLY A 256 -33.44 134.49 -41.37
CA GLY A 256 -34.16 133.30 -41.82
C GLY A 256 -35.56 133.19 -41.20
N SER A 257 -35.76 133.76 -40.01
CA SER A 257 -37.08 133.94 -39.38
C SER A 257 -38.05 134.83 -40.18
N VAL A 258 -37.54 135.72 -41.04
CA VAL A 258 -38.36 136.51 -41.98
C VAL A 258 -38.72 135.69 -43.23
N LEU A 259 -37.87 134.73 -43.60
CA LEU A 259 -38.12 133.80 -44.70
C LEU A 259 -39.13 132.72 -44.29
N SER A 260 -38.95 132.09 -43.13
CA SER A 260 -39.86 131.07 -42.59
C SER A 260 -41.24 131.58 -42.19
N ASN A 261 -41.45 132.91 -42.18
CA ASN A 261 -42.72 133.56 -41.85
C ASN A 261 -43.22 134.51 -42.98
N ALA A 262 -42.74 134.31 -44.21
CA ALA A 262 -43.22 135.06 -45.37
C ALA A 262 -44.67 134.67 -45.75
N ASN A 263 -45.40 135.57 -46.42
CA ASN A 263 -46.73 135.23 -46.98
C ASN A 263 -46.62 134.50 -48.33
N LYS A 264 -45.41 134.51 -48.92
CA LYS A 264 -44.97 133.73 -50.07
C LYS A 264 -43.49 133.47 -49.93
N ASP A 265 -43.08 132.25 -50.24
CA ASP A 265 -41.70 131.80 -50.15
C ASP A 265 -40.88 132.32 -51.35
N SER A 266 -40.77 133.65 -51.46
CA SER A 266 -40.11 134.32 -52.58
C SER A 266 -39.45 135.64 -52.22
N VAL A 267 -38.15 135.73 -52.51
CA VAL A 267 -37.34 136.95 -52.36
C VAL A 267 -37.31 137.72 -53.68
N THR A 268 -37.38 139.05 -53.60
CA THR A 268 -37.31 140.00 -54.71
C THR A 268 -36.13 140.95 -54.52
N ALA A 269 -35.21 140.99 -55.49
CA ALA A 269 -34.03 141.86 -55.49
C ALA A 269 -34.11 142.89 -56.63
N THR A 270 -33.72 144.14 -56.37
CA THR A 270 -33.78 145.26 -57.34
C THR A 270 -32.48 146.07 -57.32
N VAL A 271 -31.96 146.42 -58.50
CA VAL A 271 -30.74 147.26 -58.67
C VAL A 271 -31.04 148.52 -59.49
N THR A 272 -30.33 149.61 -59.23
CA THR A 272 -30.38 150.84 -60.03
C THR A 272 -28.97 151.34 -60.33
N THR A 273 -28.68 151.66 -61.59
CA THR A 273 -27.46 152.37 -62.03
C THR A 273 -27.81 153.78 -62.51
N THR A 274 -26.81 154.66 -62.57
CA THR A 274 -26.92 156.06 -63.02
C THR A 274 -25.57 156.52 -63.58
N ASP A 275 -25.58 157.32 -64.65
CA ASP A 275 -24.38 157.90 -65.29
C ASP A 275 -23.96 159.27 -64.72
N GLU A 276 -22.83 159.81 -65.18
CA GLU A 276 -22.36 161.15 -64.77
C GLU A 276 -23.21 162.31 -65.33
N ALA A 277 -24.13 162.05 -66.26
CA ALA A 277 -25.05 163.04 -66.83
C ALA A 277 -26.41 163.09 -66.12
N GLY A 278 -26.73 162.11 -65.27
CA GLY A 278 -27.96 162.02 -64.48
C GLY A 278 -29.06 161.13 -65.08
N HIS A 279 -28.74 160.31 -66.10
CA HIS A 279 -29.65 159.28 -66.63
C HIS A 279 -29.54 157.99 -65.80
N SER A 280 -30.65 157.28 -65.58
CA SER A 280 -30.69 156.07 -64.75
C SER A 280 -31.45 154.91 -65.39
N ALA A 281 -31.10 153.68 -64.98
CA ALA A 281 -31.75 152.43 -65.37
C ALA A 281 -31.91 151.50 -64.15
N THR A 282 -32.97 150.70 -64.13
CA THR A 282 -33.40 149.88 -62.98
C THR A 282 -33.84 148.49 -63.45
N ALA A 283 -33.51 147.44 -62.69
CA ALA A 283 -33.93 146.06 -62.95
C ALA A 283 -34.32 145.32 -61.65
N THR A 284 -35.21 144.33 -61.76
CA THR A 284 -35.77 143.56 -60.64
C THR A 284 -35.88 142.08 -61.00
N ASN A 285 -35.58 141.18 -60.05
CA ASN A 285 -35.72 139.73 -60.20
C ASN A 285 -36.26 139.07 -58.92
N ASN A 286 -36.99 137.96 -59.10
CA ASN A 286 -37.60 137.19 -58.03
C ASN A 286 -37.09 135.74 -58.06
N HIS A 287 -36.99 135.11 -56.89
CA HIS A 287 -36.56 133.72 -56.69
C HIS A 287 -37.41 133.08 -55.57
N THR A 288 -37.49 131.76 -55.49
CA THR A 288 -38.35 131.02 -54.53
C THR A 288 -37.58 130.00 -53.71
N TYR A 289 -38.02 129.73 -52.48
CA TYR A 289 -37.41 128.78 -51.54
C TYR A 289 -38.46 127.87 -50.88
N GLN A 290 -38.03 126.94 -50.03
CA GLN A 290 -38.88 126.06 -49.22
C GLN A 290 -38.50 126.13 -47.73
N ILE A 291 -39.32 125.55 -46.84
CA ILE A 291 -39.15 125.56 -45.38
C ILE A 291 -39.47 124.14 -44.86
N ASP A 292 -38.61 123.57 -44.00
CA ASP A 292 -38.81 122.20 -43.46
C ASP A 292 -38.11 122.01 -42.10
N THR A 293 -38.88 121.98 -41.01
CA THR A 293 -38.38 122.12 -39.63
C THR A 293 -38.67 120.93 -38.71
N ASP A 294 -39.36 119.89 -39.19
CA ASP A 294 -39.90 118.81 -38.36
C ASP A 294 -39.20 117.47 -38.66
N ILE A 295 -38.68 116.79 -37.63
CA ILE A 295 -38.23 115.40 -37.72
C ILE A 295 -38.60 114.60 -36.48
N THR A 296 -38.96 113.32 -36.66
CA THR A 296 -39.36 112.39 -35.59
C THR A 296 -38.63 111.05 -35.72
N ALA A 297 -38.07 110.53 -34.62
CA ALA A 297 -37.46 109.20 -34.57
C ALA A 297 -37.95 108.38 -33.37
N HIS A 298 -38.27 107.10 -33.61
CA HIS A 298 -38.66 106.13 -32.58
C HIS A 298 -38.03 104.75 -32.88
N ILE A 299 -37.68 104.03 -31.82
CA ILE A 299 -37.24 102.62 -31.84
C ILE A 299 -38.01 101.85 -30.76
N TYR A 300 -38.21 100.55 -31.00
CA TYR A 300 -38.79 99.60 -30.07
C TYR A 300 -38.08 98.25 -30.18
N ILE A 301 -37.67 97.66 -29.06
CA ILE A 301 -37.20 96.27 -28.96
C ILE A 301 -38.43 95.37 -28.77
N ALA A 302 -38.57 94.31 -29.57
CA ALA A 302 -39.73 93.42 -29.53
C ALA A 302 -39.50 92.18 -28.65
N SER A 303 -38.31 91.57 -28.71
CA SER A 303 -37.85 90.56 -27.74
C SER A 303 -36.35 90.26 -27.86
N VAL A 304 -35.81 89.64 -26.82
CA VAL A 304 -34.49 89.01 -26.71
C VAL A 304 -34.68 87.49 -26.69
N ALA A 305 -33.80 86.72 -27.35
CA ALA A 305 -33.93 85.26 -27.50
C ALA A 305 -35.29 84.78 -28.06
N THR A 306 -36.00 85.67 -28.76
CA THR A 306 -37.38 85.53 -29.28
C THR A 306 -38.51 85.49 -28.24
N ASP A 307 -38.30 84.98 -27.02
CA ASP A 307 -39.34 84.84 -25.98
C ASP A 307 -39.06 85.56 -24.64
N ASP A 308 -37.99 86.34 -24.58
CA ASP A 308 -37.47 87.05 -23.40
C ASP A 308 -36.96 86.17 -22.26
N ASN A 309 -36.68 84.88 -22.50
CA ASN A 309 -36.15 83.96 -21.48
C ASN A 309 -34.92 83.17 -21.96
N VAL A 310 -33.73 83.62 -21.58
CA VAL A 310 -32.46 83.00 -21.96
C VAL A 310 -32.20 81.74 -21.10
N THR A 311 -32.35 80.57 -21.71
CA THR A 311 -32.12 79.27 -21.06
C THR A 311 -30.72 78.71 -21.34
N GLY A 312 -30.42 77.52 -20.79
CA GLY A 312 -29.19 76.77 -21.10
C GLY A 312 -29.00 76.49 -22.60
N PRO A 313 -29.95 75.82 -23.28
CA PRO A 313 -29.94 75.62 -24.73
C PRO A 313 -29.71 76.91 -25.54
N ASP A 314 -30.18 78.05 -25.05
CA ASP A 314 -30.00 79.33 -25.74
C ASP A 314 -28.55 79.80 -25.73
N SER A 315 -27.78 79.45 -24.70
CA SER A 315 -26.35 79.79 -24.58
C SER A 315 -25.42 78.98 -25.48
N GLU A 316 -25.91 77.88 -26.06
CA GLU A 316 -25.15 77.09 -27.06
C GLU A 316 -25.26 77.68 -28.49
N HIS A 317 -26.12 78.69 -28.68
CA HIS A 317 -26.53 79.19 -29.99
C HIS A 317 -26.45 80.72 -30.10
N THR A 318 -26.46 81.26 -31.32
CA THR A 318 -26.61 82.70 -31.54
C THR A 318 -28.06 83.12 -31.38
N GLN A 319 -28.34 84.01 -30.43
CA GLN A 319 -29.66 84.50 -30.11
C GLN A 319 -30.05 85.75 -30.89
N SER A 320 -31.35 86.00 -30.98
CA SER A 320 -31.91 87.12 -31.73
C SER A 320 -32.38 88.24 -30.81
N ILE A 321 -31.96 89.47 -31.10
CA ILE A 321 -32.53 90.70 -30.55
C ILE A 321 -33.24 91.40 -31.71
N ILE A 322 -34.57 91.44 -31.66
CA ILE A 322 -35.41 91.94 -32.75
C ILE A 322 -36.19 93.17 -32.33
N GLY A 323 -36.55 94.02 -33.29
CA GLY A 323 -37.34 95.22 -33.02
C GLY A 323 -37.87 95.92 -34.27
N THR A 324 -38.44 97.10 -34.05
CA THR A 324 -38.95 97.98 -35.12
C THR A 324 -38.56 99.45 -34.88
N VAL A 325 -38.71 100.28 -35.91
CA VAL A 325 -38.53 101.74 -35.85
C VAL A 325 -39.71 102.48 -36.49
N SER A 326 -39.93 103.74 -36.10
CA SER A 326 -40.96 104.59 -36.72
C SER A 326 -40.60 106.07 -36.66
N GLY A 327 -41.49 106.93 -37.18
CA GLY A 327 -41.12 108.28 -37.62
C GLY A 327 -40.34 108.24 -38.94
N ASP A 328 -39.40 109.16 -39.09
CA ASP A 328 -38.62 109.43 -40.30
C ASP A 328 -37.37 108.55 -40.43
N VAL A 329 -37.14 107.64 -39.46
CA VAL A 329 -36.14 106.56 -39.57
C VAL A 329 -36.41 105.75 -40.83
N LYS A 330 -35.41 105.61 -41.71
CA LYS A 330 -35.53 105.02 -43.06
C LYS A 330 -34.67 103.76 -43.19
N ALA A 331 -34.93 103.00 -44.26
CA ALA A 331 -34.13 101.82 -44.56
C ALA A 331 -32.65 102.18 -44.79
N GLY A 332 -31.74 101.45 -44.14
CA GLY A 332 -30.31 101.75 -44.10
C GLY A 332 -29.86 102.69 -42.97
N ASP A 333 -30.76 103.21 -42.14
CA ASP A 333 -30.36 103.83 -40.86
C ASP A 333 -29.82 102.73 -39.91
N ILE A 334 -28.88 103.09 -39.03
CA ILE A 334 -28.15 102.11 -38.19
C ILE A 334 -28.72 102.06 -36.77
N VAL A 335 -29.19 100.89 -36.36
CA VAL A 335 -29.46 100.56 -34.96
C VAL A 335 -28.17 100.11 -34.28
N THR A 336 -27.86 100.67 -33.11
CA THR A 336 -26.75 100.20 -32.24
C THR A 336 -27.32 99.62 -30.95
N VAL A 337 -26.87 98.41 -30.58
CA VAL A 337 -27.38 97.63 -29.45
C VAL A 337 -26.28 97.40 -28.40
N THR A 338 -26.62 97.56 -27.12
CA THR A 338 -25.70 97.42 -25.98
C THR A 338 -26.30 96.60 -24.84
N LEU A 339 -25.43 95.89 -24.09
CA LEU A 339 -25.72 95.14 -22.86
C LEU A 339 -24.60 95.45 -21.85
N ASP A 340 -24.91 95.62 -20.56
CA ASP A 340 -23.93 96.06 -19.53
C ASP A 340 -23.14 97.34 -19.91
N GLY A 341 -23.69 98.17 -20.81
CA GLY A 341 -23.02 99.35 -21.38
C GLY A 341 -21.93 99.05 -22.43
N GLN A 342 -21.73 97.79 -22.82
CA GLN A 342 -20.88 97.37 -23.93
C GLN A 342 -21.70 97.15 -25.19
N GLN A 343 -21.13 97.45 -26.36
CA GLN A 343 -21.80 97.26 -27.65
C GLN A 343 -21.81 95.79 -28.06
N LEU A 344 -23.00 95.21 -28.22
CA LEU A 344 -23.17 93.86 -28.78
C LEU A 344 -23.04 93.86 -30.30
N GLY A 345 -23.46 94.95 -30.97
CA GLY A 345 -23.33 95.09 -32.41
C GLY A 345 -24.12 96.26 -33.00
N THR A 346 -24.38 96.16 -34.30
CA THR A 346 -25.22 97.09 -35.07
C THR A 346 -26.07 96.34 -36.08
N ALA A 347 -27.28 96.83 -36.35
CA ALA A 347 -28.19 96.31 -37.36
C ALA A 347 -28.65 97.42 -38.31
N GLU A 348 -28.81 97.12 -39.60
CA GLU A 348 -29.44 98.05 -40.55
C GLU A 348 -30.97 97.95 -40.46
N VAL A 349 -31.64 99.11 -40.42
CA VAL A 349 -33.11 99.18 -40.54
C VAL A 349 -33.53 98.67 -41.91
N GLN A 350 -34.45 97.70 -41.91
CA GLN A 350 -34.95 97.05 -43.11
C GLN A 350 -36.06 97.86 -43.82
N ALA A 351 -36.39 97.47 -45.05
CA ALA A 351 -37.37 98.17 -45.89
C ALA A 351 -38.81 98.22 -45.31
N ASP A 352 -39.13 97.34 -44.37
CA ASP A 352 -40.40 97.27 -43.64
C ASP A 352 -40.36 97.97 -42.26
N LYS A 353 -39.24 98.65 -41.95
CA LYS A 353 -38.90 99.24 -40.64
C LYS A 353 -38.70 98.23 -39.49
N SER A 354 -38.44 96.95 -39.78
CA SER A 354 -37.88 96.02 -38.80
C SER A 354 -36.36 96.21 -38.64
N TRP A 355 -35.80 95.68 -37.56
CA TRP A 355 -34.37 95.46 -37.38
C TRP A 355 -34.12 94.19 -36.56
N HIS A 356 -32.95 93.59 -36.75
CA HIS A 356 -32.54 92.34 -36.11
C HIS A 356 -31.03 92.33 -35.89
N LEU A 357 -30.59 91.95 -34.69
CA LEU A 357 -29.20 91.65 -34.38
C LEU A 357 -29.08 90.21 -33.86
N SER A 358 -28.24 89.40 -34.50
CA SER A 358 -27.78 88.13 -33.94
C SER A 358 -26.62 88.39 -32.98
N VAL A 359 -26.74 87.88 -31.76
CA VAL A 359 -25.73 87.97 -30.69
C VAL A 359 -25.36 86.57 -30.21
N ASP A 360 -24.25 86.43 -29.49
CA ASP A 360 -23.92 85.19 -28.80
C ASP A 360 -24.86 84.97 -27.59
N GLY A 361 -25.55 83.84 -27.53
CA GLY A 361 -26.44 83.51 -26.41
C GLY A 361 -25.70 83.33 -25.09
N LYS A 362 -24.43 82.89 -25.11
CA LYS A 362 -23.62 82.82 -23.89
C LYS A 362 -23.32 84.19 -23.32
N THR A 363 -23.12 85.20 -24.17
CA THR A 363 -22.99 86.60 -23.76
C THR A 363 -24.26 87.15 -23.10
N LEU A 364 -25.44 86.65 -23.47
CA LEU A 364 -26.69 86.97 -22.76
C LEU A 364 -26.80 86.25 -21.40
N LEU A 365 -26.32 85.00 -21.29
CA LEU A 365 -26.39 84.19 -20.07
C LEU A 365 -25.34 84.59 -19.00
N ASP A 366 -24.15 85.04 -19.43
CA ASP A 366 -23.02 85.41 -18.55
C ASP A 366 -23.08 86.88 -18.04
N THR A 367 -24.15 87.63 -18.33
CA THR A 367 -24.32 89.07 -18.04
C THR A 367 -24.36 89.41 -16.54
N LYS A 368 -24.31 90.70 -16.16
CA LYS A 368 -24.62 91.18 -14.79
C LYS A 368 -25.92 91.96 -14.69
N ALA A 369 -26.50 92.37 -15.82
CA ALA A 369 -27.84 92.90 -15.89
C ALA A 369 -28.55 92.27 -17.10
N ASP A 370 -29.73 91.72 -16.85
CA ASP A 370 -30.56 91.06 -17.86
C ASP A 370 -31.38 92.11 -18.65
N ASN A 371 -30.71 93.17 -19.15
CA ASN A 371 -31.33 94.32 -19.84
C ASN A 371 -30.54 94.75 -21.09
N VAL A 372 -31.21 94.77 -22.24
CA VAL A 372 -30.67 95.24 -23.53
C VAL A 372 -31.14 96.67 -23.80
N THR A 373 -30.25 97.52 -24.33
CA THR A 373 -30.58 98.86 -24.82
C THR A 373 -30.32 98.96 -26.33
N ALA A 374 -31.22 99.61 -27.08
CA ALA A 374 -31.09 99.84 -28.52
C ALA A 374 -31.27 101.32 -28.88
N THR A 375 -30.52 101.80 -29.88
CA THR A 375 -30.50 103.22 -30.30
C THR A 375 -30.48 103.36 -31.82
N VAL A 376 -31.14 104.38 -32.37
CA VAL A 376 -31.13 104.69 -33.82
C VAL A 376 -31.17 106.21 -34.02
N THR A 377 -30.60 106.71 -35.12
CA THR A 377 -30.66 108.14 -35.49
C THR A 377 -31.20 108.31 -36.90
N ALA A 378 -32.24 109.13 -37.05
CA ALA A 378 -32.76 109.58 -38.34
C ALA A 378 -32.15 110.94 -38.72
N THR A 379 -32.06 111.18 -40.03
CA THR A 379 -31.76 112.50 -40.63
C THR A 379 -32.59 112.66 -41.91
N ASP A 380 -33.23 113.81 -42.11
CA ASP A 380 -34.10 114.08 -43.26
C ASP A 380 -33.32 114.63 -44.49
N ALA A 381 -34.01 115.36 -45.38
CA ALA A 381 -33.44 116.01 -46.55
C ALA A 381 -33.03 117.48 -46.33
N ALA A 382 -33.55 118.15 -45.31
CA ALA A 382 -33.26 119.53 -44.95
C ALA A 382 -32.10 119.64 -43.93
N GLY A 383 -31.70 118.52 -43.34
CA GLY A 383 -30.57 118.40 -42.41
C GLY A 383 -30.97 118.28 -40.93
N ASN A 384 -32.26 118.21 -40.60
CA ASN A 384 -32.69 117.98 -39.22
C ASN A 384 -32.38 116.52 -38.83
N SER A 385 -32.08 116.26 -37.55
CA SER A 385 -31.70 114.91 -37.08
C SER A 385 -32.20 114.62 -35.66
N GLN A 386 -32.63 113.38 -35.39
CA GLN A 386 -33.03 112.92 -34.05
C GLN A 386 -32.57 111.50 -33.74
N THR A 387 -32.03 111.28 -32.54
CA THR A 387 -31.76 109.95 -31.96
C THR A 387 -32.92 109.47 -31.10
N ALA A 388 -33.28 108.20 -31.21
CA ALA A 388 -34.20 107.48 -30.33
C ALA A 388 -33.46 106.37 -29.54
N THR A 389 -34.02 105.98 -28.39
CA THR A 389 -33.46 104.95 -27.50
C THR A 389 -34.59 104.15 -26.87
N ASP A 390 -34.42 102.84 -26.74
CA ASP A 390 -35.33 101.93 -26.04
C ASP A 390 -34.55 100.89 -25.20
N HIS A 391 -35.19 100.35 -24.16
CA HIS A 391 -34.58 99.39 -23.22
C HIS A 391 -35.56 98.23 -22.93
N HIS A 392 -35.04 97.01 -22.84
CA HIS A 392 -35.84 95.78 -22.72
C HIS A 392 -35.19 94.81 -21.75
N ASP A 393 -35.96 94.38 -20.74
CA ASP A 393 -35.54 93.37 -19.77
C ASP A 393 -35.79 91.95 -20.32
N TYR A 394 -34.95 90.98 -19.91
CA TYR A 394 -35.17 89.55 -20.14
C TYR A 394 -34.95 88.76 -18.84
N SER A 395 -35.32 87.48 -18.81
CA SER A 395 -34.98 86.56 -17.71
C SER A 395 -33.90 85.57 -18.11
N VAL A 396 -33.15 85.09 -17.11
CA VAL A 396 -32.19 84.00 -17.25
C VAL A 396 -32.68 82.81 -16.42
N ASP A 397 -32.78 81.64 -17.05
CA ASP A 397 -33.16 80.38 -16.39
C ASP A 397 -31.95 79.42 -16.34
N VAL A 398 -31.53 79.08 -15.13
CA VAL A 398 -30.39 78.18 -14.85
C VAL A 398 -30.92 76.90 -14.21
N SER A 399 -30.60 75.75 -14.81
CA SER A 399 -30.96 74.44 -14.27
C SER A 399 -29.71 73.60 -13.98
N ALA A 400 -29.86 72.64 -13.07
CA ALA A 400 -28.86 71.65 -12.74
C ALA A 400 -29.53 70.30 -12.50
N THR A 401 -28.85 69.22 -12.86
CA THR A 401 -29.15 67.86 -12.39
C THR A 401 -27.86 67.18 -11.95
N ILE A 402 -27.97 66.25 -11.00
CA ILE A 402 -26.91 65.32 -10.59
C ILE A 402 -27.52 63.93 -10.47
N ASP A 403 -26.73 62.93 -10.80
CA ASP A 403 -27.05 61.52 -10.64
C ASP A 403 -25.83 60.78 -10.09
N ILE A 404 -26.04 59.65 -9.40
CA ILE A 404 -25.00 58.83 -8.78
C ILE A 404 -24.99 57.48 -9.50
N ASP A 405 -23.82 57.01 -9.97
CA ASP A 405 -23.69 55.66 -10.51
C ASP A 405 -23.75 54.64 -9.35
N PRO A 406 -24.35 53.45 -9.51
CA PRO A 406 -24.42 52.42 -8.47
C PRO A 406 -23.09 52.16 -7.78
N ILE A 407 -23.08 52.19 -6.44
CA ILE A 407 -21.89 51.96 -5.62
C ILE A 407 -21.39 50.54 -5.89
N THR A 408 -20.06 50.37 -6.01
CA THR A 408 -19.39 49.14 -6.51
C THR A 408 -19.82 48.62 -7.89
N GLY A 409 -20.81 49.25 -8.53
CA GLY A 409 -21.42 48.84 -9.80
C GLY A 409 -22.72 48.03 -9.66
N ASP A 410 -23.10 47.64 -8.45
CA ASP A 410 -24.25 46.77 -8.16
C ASP A 410 -25.02 47.10 -6.87
N ASN A 411 -24.57 48.09 -6.08
CA ASN A 411 -25.09 48.47 -4.77
C ASN A 411 -24.99 47.38 -3.68
N ILE A 412 -24.10 46.39 -3.87
CA ILE A 412 -23.82 45.34 -2.88
C ILE A 412 -22.37 45.46 -2.42
N ILE A 413 -22.17 46.07 -1.25
CA ILE A 413 -20.84 46.26 -0.66
C ILE A 413 -20.44 44.94 0.01
N THR A 414 -19.62 44.13 -0.65
CA THR A 414 -19.05 42.94 -0.01
C THR A 414 -18.08 43.34 1.10
N GLN A 415 -17.81 42.44 2.05
CA GLN A 415 -16.80 42.67 3.08
C GLN A 415 -15.40 42.96 2.49
N GLN A 416 -15.07 42.42 1.31
CA GLN A 416 -13.82 42.73 0.62
C GLN A 416 -13.77 44.19 0.10
N GLU A 417 -14.90 44.74 -0.32
CA GLU A 417 -15.00 46.13 -0.82
C GLU A 417 -15.08 47.13 0.33
N GLY A 418 -15.92 46.87 1.34
CA GLY A 418 -16.04 47.72 2.52
C GLY A 418 -14.72 47.90 3.28
N HIS A 419 -13.84 46.90 3.27
CA HIS A 419 -12.51 46.99 3.90
C HIS A 419 -11.42 47.61 2.99
N GLN A 420 -11.76 48.10 1.79
CA GLN A 420 -10.82 48.89 0.98
C GLN A 420 -10.58 50.26 1.61
N GLN A 421 -9.34 50.77 1.53
CA GLN A 421 -8.98 52.07 2.09
C GLN A 421 -9.86 53.20 1.54
N ASN A 422 -10.21 53.13 0.25
CA ASN A 422 -11.18 54.02 -0.37
C ASN A 422 -12.04 53.24 -1.36
N ILE A 423 -13.31 53.61 -1.47
CA ILE A 423 -14.23 53.21 -2.54
C ILE A 423 -14.46 54.45 -3.41
N THR A 424 -14.43 54.30 -4.74
CA THR A 424 -14.75 55.40 -5.65
C THR A 424 -16.26 55.43 -5.91
N ILE A 425 -16.90 56.53 -5.54
CA ILE A 425 -18.27 56.85 -5.98
C ILE A 425 -18.16 57.74 -7.21
N THR A 426 -18.92 57.42 -8.26
CA THR A 426 -18.99 58.21 -9.49
C THR A 426 -20.42 58.65 -9.77
N GLY A 427 -20.59 59.54 -10.74
CA GLY A 427 -21.90 59.90 -11.24
C GLY A 427 -21.83 60.88 -12.40
N THR A 428 -22.98 61.42 -12.77
CA THR A 428 -23.13 62.38 -13.88
C THR A 428 -23.83 63.65 -13.44
N VAL A 429 -23.75 64.69 -14.27
CA VAL A 429 -24.46 65.96 -14.11
C VAL A 429 -25.09 66.41 -15.42
N GLY A 430 -26.11 67.27 -15.34
CA GLY A 430 -26.82 67.82 -16.48
C GLY A 430 -27.41 69.20 -16.18
N GLY A 431 -28.21 69.72 -17.12
CA GLY A 431 -28.55 71.14 -17.15
C GLY A 431 -27.33 71.97 -17.56
N GLN A 432 -27.15 73.13 -16.95
CA GLN A 432 -26.08 74.08 -17.26
C GLN A 432 -24.81 73.87 -16.41
N VAL A 433 -24.69 72.75 -15.70
CA VAL A 433 -23.54 72.47 -14.82
C VAL A 433 -22.22 72.43 -15.60
N GLN A 434 -21.21 73.14 -15.10
CA GLN A 434 -19.91 73.36 -15.78
C GLN A 434 -18.79 72.48 -15.20
N VAL A 435 -17.80 72.18 -16.06
CA VAL A 435 -16.53 71.56 -15.63
C VAL A 435 -15.83 72.47 -14.62
N GLY A 436 -15.62 71.96 -13.41
CA GLY A 436 -15.06 72.71 -12.29
C GLY A 436 -16.07 73.16 -11.24
N ASP A 437 -17.38 73.01 -11.46
CA ASP A 437 -18.40 73.18 -10.42
C ASP A 437 -18.17 72.19 -9.27
N GLN A 438 -18.57 72.57 -8.05
CA GLN A 438 -18.32 71.76 -6.85
C GLN A 438 -19.41 70.71 -6.67
N VAL A 439 -18.98 69.46 -6.46
CA VAL A 439 -19.84 68.36 -6.04
C VAL A 439 -19.48 67.99 -4.60
N VAL A 440 -20.48 67.82 -3.75
CA VAL A 440 -20.31 67.36 -2.36
C VAL A 440 -21.09 66.06 -2.19
N VAL A 441 -20.40 64.99 -1.81
CA VAL A 441 -20.95 63.66 -1.58
C VAL A 441 -20.86 63.34 -0.09
N THR A 442 -21.99 63.05 0.55
CA THR A 442 -22.05 62.77 1.99
C THR A 442 -22.38 61.28 2.21
N VAL A 443 -21.49 60.59 2.93
CA VAL A 443 -21.63 59.17 3.34
C VAL A 443 -21.31 59.09 4.83
N ASN A 444 -22.14 58.40 5.63
CA ASN A 444 -22.00 58.32 7.10
C ASN A 444 -21.94 59.70 7.81
N GLY A 445 -22.44 60.76 7.17
CA GLY A 445 -22.33 62.15 7.65
C GLY A 445 -20.96 62.82 7.43
N THR A 446 -20.04 62.18 6.70
CA THR A 446 -18.77 62.76 6.26
C THR A 446 -18.91 63.37 4.86
N ASP A 447 -18.55 64.66 4.71
CA ASP A 447 -18.62 65.39 3.42
C ASP A 447 -17.36 65.22 2.57
N TYR A 448 -17.45 64.43 1.50
CA TYR A 448 -16.41 64.23 0.50
C TYR A 448 -16.59 65.20 -0.67
N ASN A 449 -15.64 66.11 -0.84
CA ASN A 449 -15.73 67.20 -1.81
C ASN A 449 -14.94 66.86 -3.08
N THR A 450 -15.58 66.99 -4.25
CA THR A 450 -14.97 66.84 -5.57
C THR A 450 -15.44 67.94 -6.53
N LYS A 451 -15.13 67.81 -7.82
CA LYS A 451 -15.57 68.72 -8.88
C LYS A 451 -16.12 67.94 -10.08
N VAL A 452 -16.93 68.63 -10.88
CA VAL A 452 -17.35 68.16 -12.20
C VAL A 452 -16.14 68.13 -13.13
N GLU A 453 -15.93 66.98 -13.76
CA GLU A 453 -14.87 66.67 -14.71
C GLU A 453 -15.36 66.80 -16.16
N ALA A 454 -14.44 66.72 -17.12
CA ALA A 454 -14.77 66.81 -18.54
C ALA A 454 -15.70 65.67 -19.00
N GLY A 455 -16.75 66.00 -19.74
CA GLY A 455 -17.78 65.03 -20.16
C GLY A 455 -18.92 64.85 -19.15
N ASN A 456 -19.16 65.86 -18.31
CA ASN A 456 -20.29 65.94 -17.37
C ASN A 456 -20.36 64.77 -16.38
N LYS A 457 -19.17 64.34 -15.91
CA LYS A 457 -19.00 63.32 -14.88
C LYS A 457 -18.42 63.92 -13.60
N TRP A 458 -18.49 63.17 -12.51
CA TRP A 458 -17.71 63.46 -11.30
C TRP A 458 -17.27 62.13 -10.67
N SER A 459 -16.20 62.18 -9.88
CA SER A 459 -15.71 61.05 -9.11
C SER A 459 -15.19 61.50 -7.75
N VAL A 460 -15.40 60.70 -6.70
CA VAL A 460 -14.81 60.96 -5.38
C VAL A 460 -14.46 59.65 -4.68
N ASN A 461 -13.35 59.67 -3.95
CA ASN A 461 -12.93 58.55 -3.11
C ASN A 461 -13.44 58.78 -1.68
N VAL A 462 -14.39 57.93 -1.26
CA VAL A 462 -14.88 57.87 0.13
C VAL A 462 -14.15 56.76 0.89
N THR A 463 -14.09 56.80 2.22
CA THR A 463 -13.48 55.67 2.97
C THR A 463 -14.42 54.46 2.98
N GLY A 464 -13.88 53.25 2.81
CA GLY A 464 -14.68 52.02 2.91
C GLY A 464 -15.34 51.86 4.30
N SER A 465 -14.70 52.38 5.35
CA SER A 465 -15.27 52.45 6.70
C SER A 465 -16.54 53.29 6.78
N ASP A 466 -16.63 54.44 6.10
CA ASP A 466 -17.88 55.22 6.09
C ASP A 466 -18.95 54.50 5.27
N VAL A 467 -18.58 53.86 4.16
CA VAL A 467 -19.52 53.05 3.35
C VAL A 467 -20.09 51.90 4.18
N LEU A 468 -19.26 51.16 4.92
CA LEU A 468 -19.69 50.08 5.83
C LEU A 468 -20.64 50.54 6.96
N HIS A 469 -20.62 51.82 7.34
CA HIS A 469 -21.45 52.33 8.45
C HIS A 469 -22.70 53.10 7.97
N ALA A 470 -22.96 53.15 6.66
CA ALA A 470 -24.12 53.77 6.05
C ALA A 470 -24.83 52.84 5.06
N HIS A 471 -25.99 53.26 4.56
CA HIS A 471 -26.84 52.53 3.61
C HIS A 471 -27.28 53.42 2.42
N GLU A 472 -26.84 54.68 2.43
CA GLU A 472 -27.13 55.69 1.42
C GLU A 472 -25.86 56.54 1.20
N ALA A 473 -25.61 56.90 -0.05
CA ALA A 473 -24.70 57.96 -0.43
C ALA A 473 -25.53 59.10 -1.04
N THR A 474 -25.36 60.32 -0.56
CA THR A 474 -26.05 61.49 -1.11
C THR A 474 -25.06 62.39 -1.84
N ALA A 475 -25.44 62.98 -2.97
CA ALA A 475 -24.57 63.85 -3.75
C ALA A 475 -25.29 65.14 -4.14
N THR A 476 -24.59 66.27 -4.08
CA THR A 476 -25.12 67.59 -4.41
C THR A 476 -24.17 68.33 -5.35
N VAL A 477 -24.72 69.09 -6.30
CA VAL A 477 -23.95 70.00 -7.18
C VAL A 477 -24.59 71.39 -7.18
N THR A 478 -23.78 72.43 -7.31
CA THR A 478 -24.26 73.80 -7.55
C THR A 478 -23.50 74.43 -8.71
N THR A 479 -24.24 75.04 -9.64
CA THR A 479 -23.71 75.81 -10.77
C THR A 479 -24.10 77.28 -10.67
N SER A 480 -23.25 78.17 -11.18
CA SER A 480 -23.32 79.62 -10.95
C SER A 480 -23.02 80.42 -12.21
N TYR A 481 -24.04 81.11 -12.74
CA TYR A 481 -23.95 82.04 -13.86
C TYR A 481 -24.18 83.47 -13.35
N SER A 482 -23.08 84.19 -13.09
CA SER A 482 -23.12 85.56 -12.57
C SER A 482 -23.90 85.70 -11.25
N SER A 483 -25.13 86.23 -11.26
CA SER A 483 -26.05 86.29 -10.10
C SER A 483 -26.96 85.06 -9.97
N HIS A 484 -27.11 84.28 -11.04
CA HIS A 484 -28.09 83.21 -11.17
C HIS A 484 -27.46 81.87 -10.79
N ASN A 485 -28.14 81.05 -9.98
CA ASN A 485 -27.58 79.83 -9.39
C ASN A 485 -28.61 78.70 -9.40
N ALA A 486 -28.15 77.47 -9.66
CA ALA A 486 -28.98 76.26 -9.54
C ALA A 486 -28.24 75.18 -8.74
N THR A 487 -28.97 74.51 -7.86
CA THR A 487 -28.48 73.41 -7.03
C THR A 487 -29.34 72.17 -7.26
N ALA A 488 -28.70 71.01 -7.41
CA ALA A 488 -29.37 69.72 -7.51
C ALA A 488 -28.80 68.73 -6.50
N SER A 489 -29.59 67.71 -6.16
CA SER A 489 -29.25 66.65 -5.22
C SER A 489 -29.80 65.31 -5.69
N SER A 490 -29.05 64.22 -5.47
CA SER A 490 -29.52 62.84 -5.63
C SER A 490 -29.05 61.98 -4.44
N ASP A 491 -29.67 60.82 -4.27
CA ASP A 491 -29.32 59.80 -3.29
C ASP A 491 -29.29 58.42 -3.95
N GLU A 492 -28.33 57.58 -3.57
CA GLU A 492 -28.22 56.20 -4.04
C GLU A 492 -28.08 55.25 -2.84
N ASN A 493 -28.93 54.23 -2.82
CA ASN A 493 -29.10 53.32 -1.69
C ASN A 493 -28.38 52.00 -1.95
N TYR A 494 -27.64 51.50 -0.96
CA TYR A 494 -26.84 50.29 -1.09
C TYR A 494 -26.93 49.41 0.17
N GLN A 495 -26.52 48.15 0.05
CA GLN A 495 -26.53 47.18 1.14
C GLN A 495 -25.13 46.66 1.41
N VAL A 496 -24.75 46.54 2.69
CA VAL A 496 -23.56 45.77 3.08
C VAL A 496 -23.92 44.30 3.12
N GLU A 497 -23.23 43.48 2.33
CA GLU A 497 -23.35 42.03 2.40
C GLU A 497 -22.33 41.46 3.38
N ILE A 498 -22.76 40.44 4.11
CA ILE A 498 -21.91 39.56 4.91
C ILE A 498 -22.42 38.14 4.70
N ASN A 499 -21.50 37.21 4.44
CA ASN A 499 -21.80 35.82 4.12
C ASN A 499 -21.30 34.88 5.22
N ALA A 500 -22.04 33.81 5.46
CA ALA A 500 -21.64 32.73 6.36
C ALA A 500 -21.74 31.38 5.65
N GLY A 501 -20.82 30.48 5.95
CA GLY A 501 -20.89 29.07 5.62
C GLY A 501 -20.35 28.23 6.78
N VAL A 502 -20.99 27.10 7.05
CA VAL A 502 -20.51 26.06 7.97
C VAL A 502 -20.75 24.70 7.33
N THR A 503 -19.86 23.76 7.58
CA THR A 503 -20.01 22.33 7.32
C THR A 503 -19.76 21.58 8.62
N ILE A 504 -20.38 20.43 8.79
CA ILE A 504 -19.87 19.32 9.62
C ILE A 504 -19.09 18.41 8.67
N ASP A 505 -17.83 18.13 8.99
CA ASP A 505 -16.94 17.31 8.16
C ASP A 505 -16.97 15.83 8.62
N HIS A 506 -17.14 15.56 9.93
CA HIS A 506 -17.43 14.24 10.50
C HIS A 506 -17.85 14.31 11.99
N ILE A 507 -18.54 13.27 12.46
CA ILE A 507 -18.88 13.00 13.86
C ILE A 507 -18.14 11.73 14.30
N GLY A 508 -17.35 11.81 15.38
CA GLY A 508 -16.52 10.70 15.89
C GLY A 508 -15.28 10.40 15.05
N GLY A 509 -15.44 10.32 13.72
CA GLY A 509 -14.39 10.09 12.74
C GLY A 509 -14.88 9.33 11.50
N ASP A 510 -16.00 8.60 11.65
CA ASP A 510 -16.61 7.72 10.65
C ASP A 510 -18.14 7.82 10.57
N ASP A 511 -18.74 8.74 11.33
CA ASP A 511 -20.18 8.97 11.50
C ASP A 511 -20.97 7.79 12.12
N VAL A 512 -20.31 6.88 12.86
CA VAL A 512 -20.97 5.77 13.57
C VAL A 512 -20.60 5.75 15.06
N ILE A 513 -21.51 6.20 15.93
CA ILE A 513 -21.29 6.23 17.39
C ILE A 513 -21.25 4.81 17.94
N ASN A 514 -20.04 4.36 18.30
CA ASN A 514 -19.82 3.04 18.87
C ASN A 514 -19.97 3.01 20.41
N ASN A 515 -19.83 1.82 21.00
CA ASN A 515 -19.98 1.61 22.44
C ASN A 515 -18.91 2.37 23.27
N ALA A 516 -17.72 2.62 22.73
CA ALA A 516 -16.69 3.40 23.45
C ALA A 516 -16.98 4.91 23.39
N GLU A 517 -17.39 5.42 22.24
CA GLU A 517 -17.78 6.82 22.02
C GLU A 517 -19.01 7.21 22.83
N SER A 518 -20.07 6.38 22.83
CA SER A 518 -21.28 6.60 23.62
C SER A 518 -21.03 6.76 25.14
N HIS A 519 -19.88 6.33 25.65
CA HIS A 519 -19.46 6.48 27.04
C HIS A 519 -18.43 7.59 27.28
N THR A 520 -18.03 8.35 26.25
CA THR A 520 -16.94 9.35 26.30
C THR A 520 -17.33 10.68 25.65
N LYS A 521 -16.34 11.54 25.36
CA LYS A 521 -16.51 12.75 24.54
C LYS A 521 -16.20 12.41 23.08
N VAL A 522 -17.06 12.87 22.19
CA VAL A 522 -17.04 12.61 20.75
C VAL A 522 -16.80 13.94 20.04
N PRO A 523 -15.73 14.05 19.22
CA PRO A 523 -15.50 15.25 18.44
C PRO A 523 -16.48 15.31 17.27
N VAL A 524 -17.33 16.35 17.28
CA VAL A 524 -17.98 16.83 16.06
C VAL A 524 -17.04 17.85 15.45
N THR A 525 -16.55 17.60 14.24
CA THR A 525 -15.64 18.53 13.54
C THR A 525 -16.29 19.08 12.28
N GLY A 526 -15.79 20.22 11.82
CA GLY A 526 -16.28 20.83 10.60
C GLY A 526 -15.47 22.05 10.21
N THR A 527 -15.89 22.70 9.13
CA THR A 527 -15.23 23.92 8.63
C THR A 527 -16.20 25.04 8.33
N VAL A 528 -15.67 26.22 8.04
CA VAL A 528 -16.45 27.44 7.80
C VAL A 528 -15.91 28.21 6.61
N GLY A 529 -16.76 29.08 6.04
CA GLY A 529 -16.45 29.91 4.88
C GLY A 529 -17.36 31.13 4.81
N GLY A 530 -17.30 31.85 3.68
CA GLY A 530 -17.79 33.23 3.61
C GLY A 530 -16.88 34.15 4.43
N ASP A 531 -17.48 35.11 5.13
CA ASP A 531 -16.81 36.12 5.96
C ASP A 531 -16.66 35.68 7.42
N VAL A 532 -16.83 34.39 7.70
CA VAL A 532 -16.52 33.79 9.01
C VAL A 532 -15.02 33.85 9.26
N LYS A 533 -14.62 34.29 10.45
CA LYS A 533 -13.23 34.52 10.85
C LYS A 533 -12.84 33.71 12.08
N ALA A 534 -11.53 33.54 12.28
CA ALA A 534 -11.01 32.91 13.49
C ALA A 534 -11.41 33.75 14.72
N GLY A 535 -12.01 33.10 15.72
CA GLY A 535 -12.63 33.75 16.89
C GLY A 535 -14.16 33.79 16.86
N ASP A 536 -14.81 33.55 15.72
CA ASP A 536 -16.28 33.39 15.67
C ASP A 536 -16.70 32.07 16.36
N THR A 537 -17.97 31.98 16.77
CA THR A 537 -18.51 30.80 17.49
C THR A 537 -19.37 29.94 16.57
N VAL A 538 -19.12 28.62 16.59
CA VAL A 538 -20.04 27.59 16.09
C VAL A 538 -20.77 26.96 17.28
N THR A 539 -22.10 27.07 17.30
CA THR A 539 -22.96 26.43 18.30
C THR A 539 -23.42 25.08 17.76
N VAL A 540 -23.29 24.03 18.57
CA VAL A 540 -23.64 22.66 18.22
C VAL A 540 -24.84 22.20 19.03
N SER A 541 -25.79 21.52 18.37
CA SER A 541 -27.06 21.10 18.93
C SER A 541 -27.53 19.74 18.41
N VAL A 542 -28.27 19.01 19.24
CA VAL A 542 -28.93 17.72 18.94
C VAL A 542 -30.36 17.82 19.47
N ASP A 543 -31.34 17.26 18.73
CA ASP A 543 -32.78 17.42 18.99
C ASP A 543 -33.23 18.90 19.19
N GLY A 544 -32.53 19.84 18.55
CA GLY A 544 -32.79 21.28 18.67
C GLY A 544 -32.37 21.91 20.02
N LYS A 545 -31.63 21.17 20.86
CA LYS A 545 -31.06 21.66 22.11
C LYS A 545 -29.55 21.90 21.94
N GLU A 546 -29.07 23.06 22.36
CA GLU A 546 -27.63 23.35 22.46
C GLU A 546 -26.92 22.38 23.44
N ILE A 547 -25.78 21.83 23.00
CA ILE A 547 -24.98 20.85 23.74
C ILE A 547 -23.50 21.21 23.82
N GLY A 548 -23.01 22.11 22.96
CA GLY A 548 -21.63 22.58 22.96
C GLY A 548 -21.43 23.79 22.07
N GLN A 549 -20.30 24.46 22.25
CA GLN A 549 -19.82 25.53 21.39
C GLN A 549 -18.35 25.27 21.04
N ALA A 550 -17.96 25.61 19.82
CA ALA A 550 -16.59 25.63 19.34
C ALA A 550 -16.22 27.05 18.90
N THR A 551 -14.95 27.43 19.09
CA THR A 551 -14.39 28.63 18.46
C THR A 551 -13.81 28.25 17.10
N VAL A 552 -14.00 29.09 16.09
CA VAL A 552 -13.35 28.93 14.78
C VAL A 552 -11.85 29.20 14.93
N GLU A 553 -11.03 28.25 14.54
CA GLU A 553 -9.56 28.34 14.57
C GLU A 553 -8.97 28.15 13.16
N SER A 554 -7.79 28.72 12.91
CA SER A 554 -7.10 28.58 11.62
C SER A 554 -6.03 27.50 11.67
N HIS A 555 -6.29 26.39 10.98
CA HIS A 555 -5.37 25.26 10.85
C HIS A 555 -4.84 25.16 9.42
N ASN A 556 -3.53 25.39 9.24
CA ASN A 556 -2.84 25.35 7.94
C ASN A 556 -3.48 26.23 6.83
N GLY A 557 -4.22 27.28 7.20
CA GLY A 557 -4.91 28.17 6.27
C GLY A 557 -6.35 27.79 5.91
N LYS A 558 -6.89 26.66 6.40
CA LYS A 558 -8.35 26.39 6.44
C LYS A 558 -8.89 26.89 7.78
N LEU A 559 -10.12 27.43 7.79
CA LEU A 559 -10.84 27.70 9.04
C LEU A 559 -11.64 26.46 9.45
N THR A 560 -11.46 26.04 10.69
CA THR A 560 -11.89 24.75 11.24
C THR A 560 -12.51 24.95 12.62
N TRP A 561 -13.42 24.06 13.02
CA TRP A 561 -13.98 24.02 14.36
C TRP A 561 -14.15 22.57 14.83
N THR A 562 -14.07 22.36 16.15
CA THR A 562 -14.30 21.07 16.80
C THR A 562 -15.07 21.28 18.10
N ALA A 563 -16.16 20.56 18.30
CA ALA A 563 -16.96 20.57 19.52
C ALA A 563 -16.99 19.18 20.19
N GLU A 564 -16.63 19.14 21.47
CA GLU A 564 -16.61 17.91 22.28
C GLU A 564 -18.00 17.61 22.85
N VAL A 565 -18.78 16.82 22.13
CA VAL A 565 -20.13 16.38 22.53
C VAL A 565 -20.05 15.16 23.44
N ASP A 566 -20.92 15.04 24.44
CA ASP A 566 -21.02 13.78 25.21
C ASP A 566 -21.66 12.71 24.32
N GLY A 567 -20.95 11.61 24.04
CA GLY A 567 -21.45 10.56 23.15
C GLY A 567 -22.74 9.92 23.64
N SER A 568 -22.99 9.92 24.95
CA SER A 568 -24.26 9.49 25.55
C SER A 568 -25.46 10.36 25.18
N VAL A 569 -25.24 11.59 24.69
CA VAL A 569 -26.29 12.44 24.10
C VAL A 569 -26.54 12.08 22.64
N LEU A 570 -25.50 11.63 21.92
CA LEU A 570 -25.62 11.17 20.53
C LEU A 570 -26.30 9.80 20.49
N SER A 571 -25.82 8.83 21.26
CA SER A 571 -26.39 7.48 21.35
C SER A 571 -27.76 7.39 22.05
N SER A 572 -28.33 8.53 22.47
CA SER A 572 -29.68 8.63 23.03
C SER A 572 -30.52 9.76 22.43
N ALA A 573 -30.14 10.24 21.23
CA ALA A 573 -30.90 11.25 20.52
C ALA A 573 -32.26 10.70 20.03
N ASN A 574 -33.22 11.59 19.75
CA ASN A 574 -34.50 11.23 19.15
C ASN A 574 -34.42 11.19 17.61
N LYS A 575 -33.43 11.89 17.05
CA LYS A 575 -32.90 11.69 15.70
C LYS A 575 -31.37 11.65 15.76
N ASP A 576 -30.77 10.67 15.09
CA ASP A 576 -29.31 10.54 14.91
C ASP A 576 -28.78 11.64 13.97
N SER A 577 -28.77 12.89 14.45
CA SER A 577 -28.47 14.08 13.67
C SER A 577 -27.89 15.21 14.53
N VAL A 578 -26.80 15.83 14.09
CA VAL A 578 -26.20 17.01 14.72
C VAL A 578 -26.45 18.23 13.84
N THR A 579 -26.88 19.32 14.46
CA THR A 579 -27.03 20.64 13.83
C THR A 579 -25.93 21.58 14.32
N ALA A 580 -25.12 22.11 13.42
CA ALA A 580 -24.10 23.12 13.71
C ALA A 580 -24.49 24.47 13.10
N THR A 581 -24.45 25.55 13.89
CA THR A 581 -24.77 26.91 13.45
C THR A 581 -23.62 27.86 13.76
N VAL A 582 -23.10 28.56 12.74
CA VAL A 582 -22.13 29.64 12.90
C VAL A 582 -22.80 31.00 12.80
N THR A 583 -22.29 31.99 13.52
CA THR A 583 -22.63 33.41 13.34
C THR A 583 -21.36 34.23 13.21
N THR A 584 -21.21 34.98 12.11
CA THR A 584 -20.16 36.00 11.93
C THR A 584 -20.76 37.40 12.00
N LYS A 585 -19.91 38.39 12.32
CA LYS A 585 -20.24 39.82 12.34
C LYS A 585 -19.11 40.67 11.78
N ASP A 586 -19.43 41.77 11.10
CA ASP A 586 -18.44 42.79 10.73
C ASP A 586 -18.23 43.83 11.86
N GLU A 587 -17.44 44.89 11.59
CA GLU A 587 -17.20 45.97 12.57
C GLU A 587 -18.38 46.95 12.69
N ALA A 588 -19.33 46.94 11.74
CA ALA A 588 -20.53 47.76 11.71
C ALA A 588 -21.77 47.04 12.30
N ASP A 589 -21.55 45.89 12.96
CA ASP A 589 -22.55 45.04 13.63
C ASP A 589 -23.52 44.28 12.68
N HIS A 590 -23.29 44.29 11.35
CA HIS A 590 -23.98 43.39 10.41
C HIS A 590 -23.65 41.94 10.73
N SER A 591 -24.57 41.02 10.47
CA SER A 591 -24.41 39.61 10.86
C SER A 591 -24.94 38.62 9.84
N ALA A 592 -24.17 37.57 9.57
CA ALA A 592 -24.62 36.40 8.83
C ALA A 592 -24.64 35.14 9.70
N THR A 593 -25.62 34.27 9.44
CA THR A 593 -25.77 32.98 10.11
C THR A 593 -25.86 31.87 9.07
N ALA A 594 -25.10 30.79 9.26
CA ALA A 594 -25.24 29.57 8.47
C ALA A 594 -25.42 28.37 9.39
N THR A 595 -26.20 27.39 8.93
CA THR A 595 -26.53 26.16 9.67
C THR A 595 -26.39 24.96 8.76
N ASP A 596 -25.71 23.93 9.25
CA ASP A 596 -25.58 22.63 8.60
C ASP A 596 -26.17 21.52 9.50
N ASN A 597 -26.59 20.41 8.90
CA ASN A 597 -27.18 19.26 9.58
C ASN A 597 -26.59 17.96 9.04
N HIS A 598 -25.91 17.21 9.89
CA HIS A 598 -25.26 15.96 9.52
C HIS A 598 -25.87 14.79 10.28
N ASP A 599 -26.22 13.73 9.55
CA ASP A 599 -26.87 12.54 10.10
C ASP A 599 -25.81 11.46 10.35
N TYR A 600 -25.88 10.80 11.51
CA TYR A 600 -24.95 9.74 11.93
C TYR A 600 -25.71 8.43 12.16
N GLN A 601 -24.98 7.38 12.52
CA GLN A 601 -25.55 6.11 12.98
C GLN A 601 -25.11 5.81 14.43
N VAL A 602 -25.85 4.95 15.11
CA VAL A 602 -25.52 4.45 16.46
C VAL A 602 -25.47 2.93 16.41
N ASP A 603 -24.34 2.36 16.79
CA ASP A 603 -24.12 0.91 16.81
C ASP A 603 -23.26 0.53 18.02
N THR A 604 -23.91 0.13 19.12
CA THR A 604 -23.26 -0.07 20.42
C THR A 604 -23.28 -1.52 20.92
N GLU A 605 -23.74 -2.47 20.11
CA GLU A 605 -23.93 -3.87 20.51
C GLU A 605 -23.30 -4.85 19.52
N ILE A 606 -22.30 -5.59 19.98
CA ILE A 606 -21.71 -6.74 19.28
C ILE A 606 -21.62 -7.93 20.24
N THR A 607 -21.94 -9.13 19.73
CA THR A 607 -21.96 -10.36 20.52
C THR A 607 -21.11 -11.46 19.90
N ALA A 608 -20.34 -12.17 20.73
CA ALA A 608 -19.63 -13.36 20.34
C ALA A 608 -19.91 -14.48 21.35
N HIS A 609 -20.02 -15.71 20.86
CA HIS A 609 -20.04 -16.91 21.68
C HIS A 609 -19.39 -18.04 20.90
N ILE A 610 -18.54 -18.84 21.54
CA ILE A 610 -17.94 -20.07 21.01
C ILE A 610 -18.31 -21.27 21.88
N THR A 611 -18.36 -22.46 21.28
CA THR A 611 -18.28 -23.74 21.99
C THR A 611 -17.32 -24.67 21.27
N ILE A 612 -16.64 -25.52 22.03
CA ILE A 612 -16.12 -26.81 21.55
C ILE A 612 -17.28 -27.82 21.72
N THR A 613 -17.41 -28.74 20.76
CA THR A 613 -18.46 -29.76 20.73
C THR A 613 -17.89 -31.17 20.93
N SER A 614 -16.71 -31.45 20.38
CA SER A 614 -15.88 -32.58 20.81
C SER A 614 -14.43 -32.49 20.35
N ILE A 615 -13.58 -33.28 21.00
CA ILE A 615 -12.16 -33.52 20.71
C ILE A 615 -12.02 -35.01 20.33
N ALA A 616 -11.29 -35.33 19.26
CA ALA A 616 -11.17 -36.71 18.73
C ALA A 616 -12.52 -37.43 18.45
N THR A 617 -13.58 -36.65 18.22
CA THR A 617 -14.98 -37.06 18.04
C THR A 617 -15.74 -37.59 19.27
N ASP A 618 -15.08 -38.19 20.27
CA ASP A 618 -15.73 -38.77 21.46
C ASP A 618 -15.21 -38.27 22.83
N ASP A 619 -14.34 -37.27 22.82
CA ASP A 619 -13.64 -36.67 23.97
C ASP A 619 -12.65 -37.61 24.69
N ASN A 620 -12.19 -38.69 24.06
CA ASN A 620 -11.24 -39.63 24.65
C ASN A 620 -10.02 -39.92 23.74
N ILE A 621 -8.83 -39.52 24.17
CA ILE A 621 -7.58 -39.71 23.42
C ILE A 621 -6.97 -41.07 23.78
N THR A 622 -7.01 -42.01 22.85
CA THR A 622 -6.42 -43.35 22.99
C THR A 622 -5.05 -43.46 22.28
N GLY A 623 -4.42 -44.64 22.37
CA GLY A 623 -3.17 -44.93 21.65
C GLY A 623 -3.27 -44.78 20.13
N PRO A 624 -4.19 -45.48 19.46
CA PRO A 624 -4.46 -45.31 18.02
C PRO A 624 -4.71 -43.86 17.58
N ASP A 625 -5.26 -43.03 18.46
CA ASP A 625 -5.50 -41.62 18.16
C ASP A 625 -4.22 -40.81 18.04
N SER A 626 -3.15 -41.20 18.75
CA SER A 626 -1.84 -40.55 18.69
C SER A 626 -1.01 -40.88 17.44
N GLU A 627 -1.43 -41.87 16.65
CA GLU A 627 -0.84 -42.17 15.34
C GLU A 627 -1.43 -41.30 14.21
N HIS A 628 -2.45 -40.50 14.50
CA HIS A 628 -3.28 -39.81 13.51
C HIS A 628 -3.55 -38.34 13.88
N THR A 629 -4.00 -37.54 12.90
CA THR A 629 -4.49 -36.18 13.18
C THR A 629 -5.92 -36.21 13.71
N GLN A 630 -6.14 -35.65 14.88
CA GLN A 630 -7.44 -35.56 15.54
C GLN A 630 -8.14 -34.24 15.25
N ALA A 631 -9.48 -34.27 15.23
CA ALA A 631 -10.30 -33.08 15.04
C ALA A 631 -10.74 -32.51 16.41
N ILE A 632 -10.55 -31.21 16.57
CA ILE A 632 -11.20 -30.39 17.60
C ILE A 632 -12.31 -29.63 16.86
N ILE A 633 -13.56 -29.93 17.18
CA ILE A 633 -14.75 -29.45 16.45
C ILE A 633 -15.60 -28.61 17.39
N GLY A 634 -16.17 -27.52 16.88
CA GLY A 634 -17.03 -26.64 17.66
C GLY A 634 -18.01 -25.81 16.83
N THR A 635 -18.72 -24.90 17.50
CA THR A 635 -19.65 -23.96 16.89
C THR A 635 -19.47 -22.55 17.44
N VAL A 636 -20.04 -21.55 16.76
CA VAL A 636 -20.11 -20.17 17.23
C VAL A 636 -21.52 -19.59 17.10
N SER A 637 -21.84 -18.57 17.90
CA SER A 637 -23.08 -17.79 17.76
C SER A 637 -22.85 -16.31 18.11
N GLY A 638 -23.94 -15.53 18.12
CA GLY A 638 -23.85 -14.07 17.99
C GLY A 638 -23.43 -13.67 16.57
N ASP A 639 -22.69 -12.58 16.48
CA ASP A 639 -22.37 -11.86 15.23
C ASP A 639 -21.16 -12.44 14.48
N VAL A 640 -20.47 -13.42 15.08
CA VAL A 640 -19.35 -14.17 14.49
C VAL A 640 -19.79 -14.78 13.14
N LYS A 641 -19.20 -14.35 12.03
CA LYS A 641 -19.60 -14.75 10.67
C LYS A 641 -18.64 -15.77 10.06
N ALA A 642 -19.02 -16.32 8.91
CA ALA A 642 -18.15 -17.20 8.15
C ALA A 642 -16.88 -16.44 7.69
N GLY A 643 -15.72 -17.07 7.85
CA GLY A 643 -14.40 -16.46 7.64
C GLY A 643 -13.81 -15.74 8.87
N ASP A 644 -14.55 -15.58 9.98
CA ASP A 644 -13.95 -15.16 11.25
C ASP A 644 -13.07 -16.29 11.82
N ILE A 645 -12.06 -15.92 12.61
CA ILE A 645 -10.99 -16.84 13.03
C ILE A 645 -11.17 -17.31 14.48
N VAL A 646 -11.31 -18.63 14.64
CA VAL A 646 -11.14 -19.31 15.94
C VAL A 646 -9.66 -19.60 16.16
N THR A 647 -9.14 -19.24 17.32
CA THR A 647 -7.80 -19.63 17.79
C THR A 647 -7.93 -20.76 18.81
N VAL A 648 -7.12 -21.81 18.69
CA VAL A 648 -7.18 -22.99 19.55
C VAL A 648 -5.87 -23.16 20.31
N THR A 649 -5.95 -23.43 21.61
CA THR A 649 -4.81 -23.49 22.53
C THR A 649 -4.86 -24.69 23.48
N LEU A 650 -3.68 -25.16 23.88
CA LEU A 650 -3.44 -26.28 24.80
C LEU A 650 -2.19 -25.95 25.61
N ASP A 651 -2.18 -26.22 26.93
CA ASP A 651 -1.09 -25.80 27.85
C ASP A 651 -0.72 -24.30 27.78
N GLY A 652 -1.64 -23.44 27.29
CA GLY A 652 -1.37 -22.02 27.02
C GLY A 652 -0.52 -21.74 25.76
N GLN A 653 -0.26 -22.74 24.92
CA GLN A 653 0.34 -22.58 23.59
C GLN A 653 -0.72 -22.71 22.50
N GLN A 654 -0.53 -22.00 21.38
CA GLN A 654 -1.42 -22.07 20.23
C GLN A 654 -1.17 -23.33 19.41
N LEU A 655 -2.20 -24.17 19.25
CA LEU A 655 -2.19 -25.32 18.35
C LEU A 655 -2.42 -24.92 16.89
N GLY A 656 -3.24 -23.89 16.67
CA GLY A 656 -3.54 -23.38 15.33
C GLY A 656 -4.72 -22.41 15.30
N THR A 657 -5.32 -22.29 14.12
CA THR A 657 -6.50 -21.46 13.85
C THR A 657 -7.44 -22.16 12.88
N ALA A 658 -8.74 -21.98 13.04
CA ALA A 658 -9.77 -22.45 12.12
C ALA A 658 -10.65 -21.30 11.65
N GLU A 659 -11.04 -21.30 10.37
CA GLU A 659 -12.07 -20.39 9.84
C GLU A 659 -13.46 -20.90 10.21
N VAL A 660 -14.32 -20.02 10.70
CA VAL A 660 -15.75 -20.28 10.90
C VAL A 660 -16.42 -20.53 9.55
N GLN A 661 -17.22 -21.60 9.47
CA GLN A 661 -17.90 -22.02 8.25
C GLN A 661 -19.27 -21.36 8.07
N ALA A 662 -19.87 -21.52 6.89
CA ALA A 662 -21.15 -20.91 6.52
C ALA A 662 -22.35 -21.36 7.39
N ASP A 663 -22.23 -22.48 8.10
CA ASP A 663 -23.21 -23.02 9.04
C ASP A 663 -22.89 -22.69 10.52
N LYS A 664 -21.90 -21.81 10.76
CA LYS A 664 -21.35 -21.44 12.08
C LYS A 664 -20.62 -22.59 12.81
N SER A 665 -20.27 -23.68 12.12
CA SER A 665 -19.31 -24.67 12.64
C SER A 665 -17.86 -24.19 12.48
N TRP A 666 -16.94 -24.80 13.23
CA TRP A 666 -15.49 -24.70 13.00
C TRP A 666 -14.81 -26.03 13.35
N SER A 667 -13.65 -26.29 12.76
CA SER A 667 -12.87 -27.51 13.02
C SER A 667 -11.38 -27.24 12.83
N LEU A 668 -10.55 -27.66 13.79
CA LEU A 668 -9.09 -27.69 13.67
C LEU A 668 -8.59 -29.13 13.70
N SER A 669 -7.80 -29.54 12.71
CA SER A 669 -7.04 -30.79 12.77
C SER A 669 -5.70 -30.54 13.47
N VAL A 670 -5.44 -31.31 14.53
CA VAL A 670 -4.20 -31.28 15.32
C VAL A 670 -3.55 -32.66 15.32
N ASP A 671 -2.27 -32.76 15.65
CA ASP A 671 -1.62 -34.05 15.88
C ASP A 671 -2.16 -34.70 17.16
N GLY A 672 -2.70 -35.92 17.08
CA GLY A 672 -3.22 -36.65 18.24
C GLY A 672 -2.16 -36.90 19.31
N LYS A 673 -0.87 -37.04 18.94
CA LYS A 673 0.22 -37.13 19.92
C LYS A 673 0.38 -35.83 20.72
N THR A 674 0.06 -34.67 20.15
CA THR A 674 0.10 -33.40 20.88
C THR A 674 -0.99 -33.33 21.97
N LEU A 675 -2.15 -33.98 21.75
CA LEU A 675 -3.20 -34.12 22.78
C LEU A 675 -2.82 -35.17 23.83
N LEU A 676 -2.16 -36.26 23.44
CA LEU A 676 -1.72 -37.33 24.34
C LEU A 676 -0.54 -36.91 25.25
N ASP A 677 0.37 -36.04 24.76
CA ASP A 677 1.55 -35.56 25.51
C ASP A 677 1.24 -34.34 26.43
N ALA A 678 -0.01 -33.88 26.54
CA ALA A 678 -0.40 -32.63 27.18
C ALA A 678 -0.20 -32.58 28.71
N LYS A 679 0.03 -31.39 29.29
CA LYS A 679 0.12 -31.21 30.76
C LYS A 679 -1.23 -31.08 31.45
N ALA A 680 -2.28 -30.73 30.71
CA ALA A 680 -3.64 -30.73 31.20
C ALA A 680 -4.61 -31.16 30.09
N ASP A 681 -5.58 -32.00 30.45
CA ASP A 681 -6.50 -32.65 29.51
C ASP A 681 -7.67 -31.73 29.11
N ASN A 682 -7.35 -30.50 28.68
CA ASN A 682 -8.33 -29.53 28.21
C ASN A 682 -7.78 -28.63 27.11
N VAL A 683 -8.63 -28.35 26.13
CA VAL A 683 -8.38 -27.40 25.05
C VAL A 683 -9.20 -26.14 25.30
N THR A 684 -8.57 -24.98 25.18
CA THR A 684 -9.26 -23.68 25.16
C THR A 684 -9.34 -23.16 23.73
N ALA A 685 -10.56 -22.92 23.24
CA ALA A 685 -10.80 -22.27 21.96
C ALA A 685 -11.36 -20.86 22.19
N SER A 686 -10.88 -19.88 21.42
CA SER A 686 -11.30 -18.50 21.52
C SER A 686 -11.69 -17.93 20.16
N VAL A 687 -12.67 -17.03 20.15
CA VAL A 687 -13.00 -16.21 18.99
C VAL A 687 -13.02 -14.75 19.42
N ALA A 688 -12.50 -13.87 18.56
CA ALA A 688 -12.53 -12.43 18.75
C ALA A 688 -12.91 -11.77 17.44
N ILE A 689 -13.91 -10.89 17.48
CA ILE A 689 -14.50 -10.25 16.31
C ILE A 689 -14.57 -8.74 16.50
N THR A 690 -14.71 -8.04 15.39
CA THR A 690 -15.00 -6.61 15.33
C THR A 690 -16.01 -6.38 14.21
N ASP A 691 -16.96 -5.49 14.45
CA ASP A 691 -17.97 -5.08 13.47
C ASP A 691 -17.46 -3.95 12.57
N ALA A 692 -18.37 -3.17 11.97
CA ALA A 692 -18.03 -2.03 11.14
C ALA A 692 -17.84 -0.72 11.93
N ALA A 693 -18.43 -0.62 13.13
CA ALA A 693 -18.35 0.54 14.02
C ALA A 693 -17.13 0.49 14.96
N GLY A 694 -16.40 -0.63 14.98
CA GLY A 694 -15.24 -0.83 15.83
C GLY A 694 -15.55 -1.42 17.21
N ASN A 695 -16.78 -1.87 17.47
CA ASN A 695 -17.04 -2.59 18.72
C ASN A 695 -16.33 -3.95 18.70
N HIS A 696 -15.80 -4.37 19.85
CA HIS A 696 -15.12 -5.64 20.00
C HIS A 696 -15.93 -6.60 20.88
N ALA A 697 -16.14 -7.83 20.39
CA ALA A 697 -16.57 -8.95 21.21
C ALA A 697 -15.59 -10.11 21.11
N SER A 698 -15.41 -10.83 22.21
CA SER A 698 -14.65 -12.07 22.25
C SER A 698 -15.26 -13.04 23.25
N ASP A 699 -15.16 -14.33 22.96
CA ASP A 699 -15.56 -15.40 23.88
C ASP A 699 -14.53 -16.53 23.89
N THR A 700 -14.51 -17.30 24.96
CA THR A 700 -13.54 -18.38 25.21
C THR A 700 -14.24 -19.57 25.86
N ASP A 701 -14.22 -20.72 25.19
CA ASP A 701 -14.68 -21.99 25.76
C ASP A 701 -13.48 -22.88 26.09
N THR A 702 -13.61 -23.74 27.11
CA THR A 702 -12.57 -24.67 27.55
C THR A 702 -13.17 -26.02 27.85
N HIS A 703 -12.88 -26.99 26.99
CA HIS A 703 -13.47 -28.31 27.01
C HIS A 703 -12.44 -29.35 27.43
N ASN A 704 -12.85 -30.24 28.32
CA ASN A 704 -11.97 -31.29 28.86
C ASN A 704 -12.12 -32.56 28.01
N TYR A 705 -11.03 -33.29 27.85
CA TYR A 705 -11.01 -34.65 27.30
C TYR A 705 -10.49 -35.62 28.35
N THR A 706 -10.58 -36.93 28.09
CA THR A 706 -9.87 -37.96 28.85
C THR A 706 -8.73 -38.54 28.02
N VAL A 707 -7.74 -39.12 28.70
CA VAL A 707 -6.60 -39.80 28.09
C VAL A 707 -6.59 -41.25 28.56
N ASP A 708 -6.60 -42.19 27.62
CA ASP A 708 -6.56 -43.63 27.89
C ASP A 708 -5.22 -44.21 27.41
N VAL A 709 -4.30 -44.41 28.36
CA VAL A 709 -2.99 -45.03 28.12
C VAL A 709 -3.06 -46.50 28.50
N SER A 710 -2.61 -47.39 27.60
CA SER A 710 -2.45 -48.82 27.86
C SER A 710 -0.99 -49.25 27.69
N ALA A 711 -0.64 -50.36 28.35
CA ALA A 711 0.64 -51.02 28.19
C ALA A 711 0.43 -52.54 28.21
N THR A 712 1.27 -53.26 27.47
CA THR A 712 1.44 -54.71 27.62
C THR A 712 2.94 -55.03 27.63
N ILE A 713 3.33 -56.08 28.34
CA ILE A 713 4.66 -56.68 28.30
C ILE A 713 4.51 -58.19 28.22
N ASP A 714 5.44 -58.83 27.54
CA ASP A 714 5.57 -60.27 27.44
C ASP A 714 7.06 -60.66 27.57
N ILE A 715 7.34 -61.90 27.98
CA ILE A 715 8.70 -62.45 28.19
C ILE A 715 8.87 -63.63 27.24
N ASP A 716 9.96 -63.67 26.47
CA ASP A 716 10.29 -64.84 25.65
C ASP A 716 10.81 -65.98 26.57
N PRO A 717 10.56 -67.26 26.23
CA PRO A 717 11.06 -68.41 27.00
C PRO A 717 12.56 -68.31 27.31
N ILE A 718 12.91 -68.46 28.58
CA ILE A 718 14.30 -68.43 29.06
C ILE A 718 15.07 -69.57 28.39
N THR A 719 16.31 -69.32 27.95
CA THR A 719 17.13 -70.19 27.08
C THR A 719 16.49 -70.63 25.75
N GLY A 720 15.24 -70.24 25.46
CA GLY A 720 14.45 -70.63 24.31
C GLY A 720 13.54 -71.85 24.52
N ASP A 721 13.62 -72.51 25.69
CA ASP A 721 12.88 -73.74 26.02
C ASP A 721 12.40 -73.84 27.48
N ASN A 722 12.73 -72.85 28.33
CA ASN A 722 12.48 -72.81 29.77
C ASN A 722 13.14 -73.96 30.57
N ILE A 723 14.21 -74.57 30.04
CA ILE A 723 15.00 -75.61 30.71
C ILE A 723 16.44 -75.11 30.88
N ILE A 724 16.76 -74.67 32.09
CA ILE A 724 18.09 -74.16 32.42
C ILE A 724 18.99 -75.36 32.76
N THR A 725 19.84 -75.77 31.83
CA THR A 725 20.86 -76.79 32.13
C THR A 725 21.93 -76.23 33.07
N GLN A 726 22.68 -77.10 33.75
CA GLN A 726 23.82 -76.68 34.55
C GLN A 726 24.89 -75.94 33.72
N GLN A 727 25.01 -76.21 32.41
CA GLN A 727 25.90 -75.46 31.52
C GLN A 727 25.44 -74.01 31.32
N GLU A 728 24.13 -73.76 31.23
CA GLU A 728 23.56 -72.41 31.07
C GLU A 728 23.56 -71.64 32.38
N GLY A 729 23.14 -72.27 33.48
CA GLY A 729 23.15 -71.66 34.80
C GLY A 729 24.52 -71.18 35.28
N HIS A 730 25.61 -71.79 34.80
CA HIS A 730 26.98 -71.35 35.10
C HIS A 730 27.56 -70.34 34.09
N GLN A 731 26.77 -69.84 33.13
CA GLN A 731 27.19 -68.73 32.26
C GLN A 731 27.25 -67.42 33.04
N GLN A 732 28.23 -66.57 32.72
CA GLN A 732 28.40 -65.26 33.38
C GLN A 732 27.15 -64.38 33.23
N ASN A 733 26.50 -64.44 32.06
CA ASN A 733 25.22 -63.80 31.81
C ASN A 733 24.32 -64.74 30.99
N ILE A 734 23.03 -64.75 31.29
CA ILE A 734 21.97 -65.26 30.42
C ILE A 734 21.17 -64.03 29.95
N THR A 735 20.80 -63.97 28.67
CA THR A 735 19.93 -62.90 28.17
C THR A 735 18.47 -63.33 28.28
N ILE A 736 17.67 -62.57 29.04
CA ILE A 736 16.21 -62.65 29.00
C ILE A 736 15.74 -61.61 27.99
N THR A 737 14.82 -61.99 27.11
CA THR A 737 14.21 -61.08 26.12
C THR A 737 12.69 -61.07 26.26
N GLY A 738 12.05 -60.15 25.56
CA GLY A 738 10.60 -60.14 25.44
C GLY A 738 10.10 -59.04 24.52
N THR A 739 8.79 -58.81 24.55
CA THR A 739 8.11 -57.78 23.75
C THR A 739 7.25 -56.86 24.60
N VAL A 740 6.82 -55.73 24.02
CA VAL A 740 5.87 -54.79 24.61
C VAL A 740 4.81 -54.36 23.61
N GLY A 741 3.72 -53.78 24.10
CA GLY A 741 2.62 -53.27 23.29
C GLY A 741 1.76 -52.25 24.05
N GLY A 742 0.64 -51.87 23.45
CA GLY A 742 -0.06 -50.65 23.85
C GLY A 742 0.73 -49.41 23.42
N GLN A 743 0.80 -48.40 24.28
CA GLN A 743 1.45 -47.11 24.02
C GLN A 743 2.90 -47.04 24.52
N VAL A 744 3.51 -48.18 24.86
CA VAL A 744 4.88 -48.25 25.37
C VAL A 744 5.89 -47.77 24.31
N GLN A 745 6.79 -46.86 24.70
CA GLN A 745 7.74 -46.17 23.82
C GLN A 745 9.15 -46.79 23.86
N GLU A 746 9.91 -46.62 22.78
CA GLU A 746 11.36 -46.88 22.79
C GLU A 746 12.04 -46.00 23.87
N GLY A 747 12.78 -46.64 24.77
CA GLY A 747 13.39 -45.99 25.92
C GLY A 747 12.59 -46.05 27.23
N ASP A 748 11.35 -46.54 27.25
CA ASP A 748 10.64 -46.85 28.50
C ASP A 748 11.40 -47.93 29.29
N ILE A 749 11.33 -47.87 30.63
CA ILE A 749 12.13 -48.74 31.50
C ILE A 749 11.40 -50.05 31.74
N VAL A 750 12.04 -51.16 31.34
CA VAL A 750 11.63 -52.51 31.71
C VAL A 750 12.42 -52.94 32.94
N LYS A 751 11.73 -53.33 34.01
CA LYS A 751 12.33 -53.87 35.24
C LYS A 751 12.03 -55.36 35.33
N VAL A 752 13.08 -56.17 35.30
CA VAL A 752 13.01 -57.63 35.48
C VAL A 752 13.42 -57.97 36.91
N THR A 753 12.65 -58.83 37.58
CA THR A 753 12.95 -59.32 38.92
C THR A 753 13.05 -60.84 38.92
N LEU A 754 14.14 -61.34 39.46
CA LEU A 754 14.59 -62.72 39.37
C LEU A 754 15.27 -63.10 40.70
N GLY A 755 14.74 -64.08 41.45
CA GLY A 755 15.32 -64.47 42.75
C GLY A 755 15.32 -63.36 43.83
N GLY A 756 14.58 -62.28 43.62
CA GLY A 756 14.63 -61.06 44.44
C GLY A 756 15.73 -60.06 44.04
N HIS A 757 16.52 -60.35 43.02
CA HIS A 757 17.43 -59.40 42.38
C HIS A 757 16.68 -58.60 41.32
N HIS A 758 17.01 -57.32 41.17
CA HIS A 758 16.37 -56.40 40.23
C HIS A 758 17.34 -56.00 39.12
N TYR A 759 16.87 -56.14 37.89
CA TYR A 759 17.56 -55.80 36.66
C TYR A 759 16.74 -54.74 35.90
N GLU A 760 17.40 -53.75 35.32
CA GLU A 760 16.74 -52.71 34.52
C GLU A 760 17.32 -52.70 33.10
N THR A 761 16.43 -52.64 32.12
CA THR A 761 16.75 -52.37 30.72
C THR A 761 15.78 -51.35 30.15
N LYS A 762 15.84 -51.09 28.85
CA LYS A 762 14.91 -50.25 28.13
C LYS A 762 14.23 -51.02 27.01
N VAL A 763 13.05 -50.54 26.63
CA VAL A 763 12.43 -50.92 25.36
C VAL A 763 13.31 -50.44 24.21
N GLU A 764 13.61 -51.36 23.30
CA GLU A 764 14.40 -51.20 22.09
C GLU A 764 13.49 -51.03 20.86
N ALA A 765 14.04 -50.47 19.78
CA ALA A 765 13.33 -50.28 18.51
C ALA A 765 12.64 -51.56 18.01
N GLY A 766 11.37 -51.44 17.63
CA GLY A 766 10.54 -52.58 17.21
C GLY A 766 9.83 -53.31 18.35
N ASN A 767 9.57 -52.62 19.47
CA ASN A 767 8.76 -53.05 20.61
C ASN A 767 9.31 -54.32 21.30
N LYS A 768 10.64 -54.36 21.46
CA LYS A 768 11.37 -55.45 22.12
C LYS A 768 12.10 -54.95 23.36
N TRP A 769 12.59 -55.86 24.19
CA TRP A 769 13.56 -55.54 25.23
C TRP A 769 14.48 -56.75 25.45
N SER A 770 15.70 -56.48 25.91
CA SER A 770 16.66 -57.51 26.32
C SER A 770 17.38 -57.09 27.60
N VAL A 771 17.61 -58.03 28.52
CA VAL A 771 18.41 -57.79 29.72
C VAL A 771 19.31 -58.98 30.03
N ASN A 772 20.55 -58.69 30.40
CA ASN A 772 21.51 -59.70 30.82
C ASN A 772 21.43 -59.87 32.34
N VAL A 773 20.95 -61.04 32.77
CA VAL A 773 20.94 -61.49 34.17
C VAL A 773 22.13 -62.42 34.42
N THR A 774 22.60 -62.58 35.66
CA THR A 774 23.61 -63.61 35.93
C THR A 774 22.99 -65.01 35.90
N GLY A 775 23.72 -66.01 35.39
CA GLY A 775 23.26 -67.41 35.41
C GLY A 775 23.03 -67.92 36.84
N SER A 776 23.81 -67.42 37.82
CA SER A 776 23.62 -67.67 39.25
C SER A 776 22.22 -67.27 39.72
N ASP A 777 21.72 -66.09 39.34
CA ASP A 777 20.39 -65.64 39.78
C ASP A 777 19.28 -66.44 39.09
N VAL A 778 19.51 -66.91 37.87
CA VAL A 778 18.60 -67.84 37.18
C VAL A 778 18.57 -69.20 37.90
N LEU A 779 19.71 -69.76 38.28
CA LEU A 779 19.79 -71.00 39.07
C LEU A 779 19.09 -70.89 40.43
N HIS A 780 19.08 -69.71 41.06
CA HIS A 780 18.46 -69.51 42.38
C HIS A 780 16.99 -69.06 42.31
N ALA A 781 16.35 -69.12 41.14
CA ALA A 781 14.93 -68.83 40.94
C ALA A 781 14.24 -69.86 40.00
N HIS A 782 12.93 -69.69 39.81
CA HIS A 782 12.05 -70.53 38.98
C HIS A 782 11.07 -69.71 38.12
N GLU A 783 11.13 -68.38 38.24
CA GLU A 783 10.19 -67.42 37.70
C GLU A 783 10.98 -66.14 37.42
N ALA A 784 10.89 -65.63 36.19
CA ALA A 784 11.33 -64.29 35.82
C ALA A 784 10.08 -63.41 35.71
N THR A 785 10.02 -62.32 36.47
CA THR A 785 8.90 -61.35 36.38
C THR A 785 9.39 -60.07 35.70
N ALA A 786 8.66 -59.55 34.73
CA ALA A 786 9.01 -58.35 33.99
C ALA A 786 7.88 -57.31 34.09
N THR A 787 8.25 -56.05 34.32
CA THR A 787 7.31 -54.92 34.39
C THR A 787 7.77 -53.77 33.50
N VAL A 788 6.83 -53.09 32.86
CA VAL A 788 7.08 -51.84 32.12
C VAL A 788 6.05 -50.80 32.53
N THR A 789 6.50 -49.55 32.66
CA THR A 789 5.63 -48.38 32.82
C THR A 789 5.89 -47.43 31.67
N THR A 790 4.84 -47.02 30.98
CA THR A 790 4.88 -45.92 30.01
C THR A 790 4.17 -44.69 30.60
N SER A 791 4.71 -43.50 30.30
CA SER A 791 4.37 -42.25 30.97
C SER A 791 4.11 -41.13 29.96
N TYR A 792 2.84 -40.74 29.83
CA TYR A 792 2.39 -39.62 29.02
C TYR A 792 1.95 -38.49 29.95
N SER A 793 2.87 -37.59 30.25
CA SER A 793 2.64 -36.47 31.17
C SER A 793 2.20 -36.94 32.57
N SER A 794 0.94 -36.71 32.98
CA SER A 794 0.35 -37.23 34.22
C SER A 794 -0.15 -38.68 34.12
N HIS A 795 -0.38 -39.18 32.91
CA HIS A 795 -1.03 -40.47 32.65
C HIS A 795 0.01 -41.57 32.55
N ASN A 796 -0.23 -42.67 33.26
CA ASN A 796 0.75 -43.74 33.42
C ASN A 796 0.06 -45.10 33.30
N ALA A 797 0.54 -45.93 32.37
CA ALA A 797 0.10 -47.32 32.24
C ALA A 797 1.25 -48.24 32.63
N THR A 798 0.97 -49.26 33.44
CA THR A 798 1.95 -50.25 33.87
C THR A 798 1.43 -51.64 33.57
N ALA A 799 2.29 -52.46 32.97
CA ALA A 799 2.02 -53.86 32.69
C ALA A 799 3.06 -54.76 33.39
N SER A 800 2.66 -55.99 33.65
CA SER A 800 3.48 -57.04 34.26
C SER A 800 3.23 -58.38 33.57
N SER A 801 4.28 -59.16 33.35
CA SER A 801 4.20 -60.57 32.96
C SER A 801 5.17 -61.40 33.80
N ASP A 802 4.94 -62.70 33.85
CA ASP A 802 5.78 -63.70 34.50
C ASP A 802 6.05 -64.85 33.52
N GLU A 803 7.27 -65.38 33.54
CA GLU A 803 7.65 -66.57 32.78
C GLU A 803 8.35 -67.57 33.68
N ASN A 804 7.86 -68.80 33.67
CA ASN A 804 8.22 -69.85 34.61
C ASN A 804 9.13 -70.88 33.93
N TYR A 805 10.23 -71.24 34.59
CA TYR A 805 11.25 -72.13 34.04
C TYR A 805 11.71 -73.18 35.07
N GLN A 806 12.40 -74.21 34.59
CA GLN A 806 12.92 -75.30 35.41
C GLN A 806 14.44 -75.37 35.29
N VAL A 807 15.12 -75.60 36.41
CA VAL A 807 16.55 -75.95 36.40
C VAL A 807 16.68 -77.45 36.25
N GLU A 808 17.34 -77.90 35.19
CA GLU A 808 17.68 -79.31 35.02
C GLU A 808 19.05 -79.60 35.67
N ILE A 809 19.13 -80.78 36.26
CA ILE A 809 20.37 -81.41 36.72
C ILE A 809 20.23 -82.89 36.40
N ASN A 810 21.29 -83.48 35.82
CA ASN A 810 21.33 -84.86 35.37
C ASN A 810 22.37 -85.66 36.15
N ALA A 811 22.19 -86.98 36.21
CA ALA A 811 23.16 -87.90 36.81
C ALA A 811 23.19 -89.20 36.02
N ASP A 812 24.38 -89.78 35.89
CA ASP A 812 24.58 -91.17 35.47
C ASP A 812 25.53 -91.87 36.44
N VAL A 813 25.34 -93.17 36.64
CA VAL A 813 26.30 -94.06 37.32
C VAL A 813 26.35 -95.40 36.60
N THR A 814 27.50 -96.05 36.68
CA THR A 814 27.79 -97.38 36.12
C THR A 814 28.68 -98.13 37.10
N ILE A 815 28.54 -99.44 37.16
CA ILE A 815 29.51 -100.38 37.75
C ILE A 815 30.31 -101.00 36.60
N ASP A 816 31.63 -100.84 36.60
CA ASP A 816 32.53 -101.42 35.58
C ASP A 816 32.93 -102.86 35.96
N SER A 817 33.22 -103.12 37.24
CA SER A 817 33.55 -104.48 37.74
C SER A 817 33.48 -104.62 39.27
N ILE A 818 33.31 -105.86 39.73
CA ILE A 818 33.33 -106.31 41.13
C ILE A 818 34.48 -107.33 41.24
N GLY A 819 35.46 -107.11 42.12
CA GLY A 819 36.65 -107.96 42.27
C GLY A 819 37.67 -107.88 41.12
N GLY A 820 37.20 -107.59 39.90
CA GLY A 820 37.99 -107.43 38.67
C GLY A 820 37.55 -108.37 37.56
N ASP A 821 36.88 -109.47 37.89
CA ASP A 821 36.35 -110.47 36.97
C ASP A 821 34.84 -110.78 37.16
N ASN A 822 34.23 -110.22 38.22
CA ASN A 822 32.85 -110.46 38.67
C ASN A 822 32.57 -111.86 39.25
N VAL A 823 33.59 -112.58 39.73
CA VAL A 823 33.42 -113.88 40.41
C VAL A 823 34.09 -113.86 41.79
N ILE A 824 33.30 -113.84 42.86
CA ILE A 824 33.82 -113.85 44.23
C ILE A 824 34.35 -115.24 44.58
N ASN A 825 35.67 -115.37 44.61
CA ASN A 825 36.33 -116.61 45.01
C ASN A 825 36.46 -116.73 46.55
N ASN A 826 36.94 -117.89 47.02
CA ASN A 826 37.06 -118.17 48.45
C ASN A 826 38.00 -117.18 49.17
N ALA A 827 39.06 -116.68 48.51
CA ALA A 827 39.97 -115.71 49.12
C ALA A 827 39.32 -114.33 49.25
N GLU A 828 38.67 -113.84 48.19
CA GLU A 828 37.91 -112.58 48.21
C GLU A 828 36.77 -112.60 49.23
N SER A 829 36.09 -113.74 49.38
CA SER A 829 35.02 -113.92 50.39
C SER A 829 35.47 -113.64 51.84
N HIS A 830 36.78 -113.51 52.09
CA HIS A 830 37.37 -113.25 53.40
C HIS A 830 38.16 -111.93 53.48
N THR A 831 38.16 -111.11 52.41
CA THR A 831 38.87 -109.82 52.37
C THR A 831 37.92 -108.66 52.01
N LYS A 832 38.48 -107.46 51.82
CA LYS A 832 37.81 -106.42 51.04
C LYS A 832 37.91 -106.74 49.55
N VAL A 833 36.87 -106.36 48.81
CA VAL A 833 36.69 -106.56 47.38
C VAL A 833 36.34 -105.19 46.77
N PRO A 834 37.11 -104.71 45.79
CA PRO A 834 36.81 -103.44 45.13
C PRO A 834 35.60 -103.60 44.21
N VAL A 835 34.58 -102.76 44.42
CA VAL A 835 33.54 -102.47 43.43
C VAL A 835 33.93 -101.18 42.74
N THR A 836 34.13 -101.24 41.43
CA THR A 836 34.63 -100.14 40.59
C THR A 836 33.57 -99.68 39.60
N GLY A 837 33.58 -98.40 39.24
CA GLY A 837 32.66 -97.88 38.24
C GLY A 837 32.88 -96.42 37.88
N THR A 838 31.99 -95.87 37.05
CA THR A 838 32.07 -94.47 36.58
C THR A 838 30.74 -93.73 36.60
N VAL A 839 30.79 -92.42 36.43
CA VAL A 839 29.63 -91.51 36.52
C VAL A 839 29.61 -90.50 35.37
N GLY A 840 28.43 -89.92 35.12
CA GLY A 840 28.14 -88.96 34.06
C GLY A 840 27.02 -87.99 34.45
N GLY A 841 26.43 -87.32 33.46
CA GLY A 841 25.58 -86.15 33.69
C GLY A 841 26.35 -85.01 34.36
N ASP A 842 25.71 -84.33 35.30
CA ASP A 842 26.27 -83.22 36.10
C ASP A 842 26.90 -83.71 37.42
N VAL A 843 27.27 -84.99 37.50
CA VAL A 843 28.07 -85.54 38.61
C VAL A 843 29.49 -84.99 38.52
N LYS A 844 30.03 -84.54 39.65
CA LYS A 844 31.36 -83.91 39.76
C LYS A 844 32.27 -84.68 40.71
N ALA A 845 33.58 -84.45 40.58
CA ALA A 845 34.54 -84.98 41.54
C ALA A 845 34.26 -84.38 42.94
N GLY A 846 34.14 -85.26 43.94
CA GLY A 846 33.68 -84.90 45.29
C GLY A 846 32.25 -85.37 45.63
N ASP A 847 31.41 -85.70 44.64
CA ASP A 847 30.10 -86.31 44.90
C ASP A 847 30.25 -87.75 45.45
N THR A 848 29.19 -88.27 46.08
CA THR A 848 29.20 -89.60 46.69
C THR A 848 28.43 -90.62 45.85
N VAL A 849 29.06 -91.79 45.62
CA VAL A 849 28.39 -93.02 45.20
C VAL A 849 28.20 -93.92 46.41
N THR A 850 26.95 -94.20 46.75
CA THR A 850 26.57 -95.16 47.80
C THR A 850 26.43 -96.55 47.19
N VAL A 851 27.08 -97.54 47.79
CA VAL A 851 27.06 -98.94 47.34
C VAL A 851 26.26 -99.79 48.32
N SER A 852 25.43 -100.67 47.77
CA SER A 852 24.48 -101.48 48.52
C SER A 852 24.31 -102.89 47.94
N VAL A 853 23.96 -103.85 48.81
CA VAL A 853 23.62 -105.24 48.49
C VAL A 853 22.36 -105.58 49.30
N ASP A 854 21.45 -106.35 48.72
CA ASP A 854 20.12 -106.66 49.28
C ASP A 854 19.33 -105.40 49.74
N GLY A 855 19.56 -104.24 49.10
CA GLY A 855 18.93 -102.96 49.45
C GLY A 855 19.45 -102.32 50.74
N LYS A 856 20.56 -102.82 51.31
CA LYS A 856 21.25 -102.24 52.46
C LYS A 856 22.56 -101.58 52.01
N GLU A 857 22.82 -100.36 52.47
CA GLU A 857 24.11 -99.69 52.32
C GLU A 857 25.25 -100.46 53.02
N ILE A 858 26.37 -100.65 52.30
CA ILE A 858 27.55 -101.42 52.74
C ILE A 858 28.87 -100.66 52.54
N GLY A 859 28.87 -99.58 51.74
CA GLY A 859 30.02 -98.73 51.52
C GLY A 859 29.65 -97.44 50.79
N GLN A 860 30.56 -96.47 50.82
CA GLN A 860 30.48 -95.25 50.02
C GLN A 860 31.84 -95.04 49.34
N ALA A 861 31.79 -94.45 48.14
CA ALA A 861 32.94 -93.99 47.40
C ALA A 861 32.77 -92.51 47.05
N THR A 862 33.85 -91.73 47.11
CA THR A 862 33.87 -90.40 46.51
C THR A 862 34.18 -90.51 45.02
N VAL A 863 33.52 -89.71 44.19
CA VAL A 863 33.84 -89.57 42.77
C VAL A 863 35.18 -88.85 42.62
N GLU A 864 36.14 -89.47 41.94
CA GLU A 864 37.47 -88.92 41.66
C GLU A 864 37.70 -88.82 40.15
N SER A 865 38.49 -87.83 39.71
CA SER A 865 38.83 -87.65 38.30
C SER A 865 40.16 -88.32 37.95
N HIS A 866 40.10 -89.39 37.16
CA HIS A 866 41.26 -90.12 36.66
C HIS A 866 41.40 -89.93 35.16
N ASN A 867 42.45 -89.21 34.74
CA ASN A 867 42.77 -88.90 33.34
C ASN A 867 41.61 -88.28 32.52
N GLY A 868 40.68 -87.59 33.18
CA GLY A 868 39.52 -86.96 32.54
C GLY A 868 38.25 -87.81 32.48
N LYS A 869 38.26 -89.08 32.95
CA LYS A 869 37.03 -89.82 33.27
C LYS A 869 36.72 -89.65 34.77
N LEU A 870 35.45 -89.52 35.12
CA LEU A 870 35.01 -89.55 36.53
C LEU A 870 34.78 -91.00 36.95
N THR A 871 35.42 -91.40 38.04
CA THR A 871 35.58 -92.78 38.50
C THR A 871 35.29 -92.90 39.99
N TRP A 872 34.81 -94.04 40.44
CA TRP A 872 34.62 -94.34 41.85
C TRP A 872 35.04 -95.78 42.16
N THR A 873 35.42 -96.03 43.41
CA THR A 873 35.75 -97.38 43.90
C THR A 873 35.36 -97.52 45.37
N ALA A 874 34.58 -98.57 45.69
CA ALA A 874 34.12 -98.86 47.05
C ALA A 874 34.67 -100.21 47.52
N GLU A 875 35.29 -100.23 48.70
CA GLU A 875 35.82 -101.45 49.32
C GLU A 875 34.74 -102.18 50.12
N VAL A 876 34.08 -103.15 49.48
CA VAL A 876 33.03 -103.98 50.07
C VAL A 876 33.64 -105.19 50.79
N ASP A 877 33.08 -105.63 51.92
CA ASP A 877 33.53 -106.89 52.53
C ASP A 877 33.04 -108.07 51.68
N GLY A 878 33.96 -108.91 51.20
CA GLY A 878 33.60 -110.04 50.32
C GLY A 878 32.69 -111.07 51.00
N SER A 879 32.69 -111.14 52.33
CA SER A 879 31.74 -111.94 53.13
C SER A 879 30.30 -111.40 53.09
N VAL A 880 30.09 -110.16 52.66
CA VAL A 880 28.76 -109.59 52.36
C VAL A 880 28.35 -109.92 50.93
N LEU A 881 29.31 -110.06 50.00
CA LEU A 881 29.04 -110.47 48.62
C LEU A 881 28.75 -111.98 48.54
N SER A 882 29.64 -112.82 49.08
CA SER A 882 29.43 -114.28 49.17
C SER A 882 28.31 -114.71 50.11
N GLY A 883 27.69 -113.76 50.83
CA GLY A 883 26.61 -113.97 51.79
C GLY A 883 25.31 -113.24 51.43
N ALA A 884 25.21 -112.70 50.21
CA ALA A 884 24.03 -111.97 49.73
C ALA A 884 22.82 -112.89 49.48
N ASN A 885 21.62 -112.31 49.47
CA ASN A 885 20.39 -113.01 49.07
C ASN A 885 20.19 -112.98 47.54
N LYS A 886 20.84 -112.02 46.85
CA LYS A 886 21.09 -112.05 45.41
C LYS A 886 22.53 -111.58 45.15
N ASP A 887 23.25 -112.29 44.27
CA ASP A 887 24.57 -111.95 43.75
C ASP A 887 24.52 -110.69 42.85
N SER A 888 24.23 -109.53 43.44
CA SER A 888 23.98 -108.27 42.76
C SER A 888 24.37 -107.08 43.64
N VAL A 889 25.14 -106.14 43.08
CA VAL A 889 25.50 -104.87 43.74
C VAL A 889 24.72 -103.73 43.10
N THR A 890 24.13 -102.88 43.92
CA THR A 890 23.46 -101.64 43.52
C THR A 890 24.33 -100.44 43.90
N ALA A 891 24.66 -99.60 42.92
CA ALA A 891 25.40 -98.35 43.13
C ALA A 891 24.52 -97.14 42.78
N THR A 892 24.37 -96.21 43.73
CA THR A 892 23.55 -94.99 43.57
C THR A 892 24.43 -93.76 43.74
N VAL A 893 24.44 -92.86 42.75
CA VAL A 893 25.07 -91.54 42.86
C VAL A 893 24.04 -90.46 43.17
N THR A 894 24.46 -89.40 43.86
CA THR A 894 23.69 -88.17 44.01
C THR A 894 24.60 -86.97 43.72
N THR A 895 24.27 -86.18 42.70
CA THR A 895 24.86 -84.84 42.49
C THR A 895 23.90 -83.77 43.00
N LYS A 896 24.45 -82.62 43.38
CA LYS A 896 23.68 -81.46 43.82
C LYS A 896 24.35 -80.15 43.39
N ASP A 897 23.61 -79.21 42.82
CA ASP A 897 24.10 -77.87 42.51
C ASP A 897 24.18 -76.95 43.75
N GLU A 898 24.63 -75.71 43.55
CA GLU A 898 24.76 -74.73 44.64
C GLU A 898 23.41 -74.15 45.08
N ALA A 899 22.42 -74.08 44.18
CA ALA A 899 21.11 -73.47 44.41
C ALA A 899 20.17 -74.38 45.22
N GLY A 900 20.23 -75.70 45.02
CA GLY A 900 19.41 -76.65 45.77
C GLY A 900 19.01 -77.91 45.00
N HIS A 901 19.16 -77.94 43.68
CA HIS A 901 18.68 -79.04 42.82
C HIS A 901 19.59 -80.25 42.92
N SER A 902 19.01 -81.44 42.80
CA SER A 902 19.74 -82.71 42.92
C SER A 902 19.22 -83.76 41.96
N ALA A 903 20.14 -84.46 41.29
CA ALA A 903 19.84 -85.64 40.49
C ALA A 903 20.39 -86.90 41.15
N THR A 904 19.68 -88.00 40.97
CA THR A 904 20.10 -89.33 41.42
C THR A 904 20.03 -90.33 40.27
N ALA A 905 21.06 -91.15 40.15
CA ALA A 905 21.10 -92.28 39.22
C ALA A 905 21.51 -93.55 39.96
N THR A 906 21.08 -94.70 39.46
CA THR A 906 21.35 -96.00 40.09
C THR A 906 21.58 -97.07 39.04
N ASP A 907 22.65 -97.83 39.22
CA ASP A 907 23.00 -98.99 38.40
C ASP A 907 23.02 -100.27 39.24
N ASN A 908 22.84 -101.43 38.60
CA ASN A 908 22.79 -102.74 39.24
C ASN A 908 23.60 -103.75 38.42
N HIS A 909 24.62 -104.34 39.05
CA HIS A 909 25.54 -105.26 38.40
C HIS A 909 25.55 -106.60 39.10
N ASP A 910 25.29 -107.66 38.34
CA ASP A 910 25.24 -109.03 38.84
C ASP A 910 26.64 -109.66 38.79
N TYR A 911 26.97 -110.44 39.82
CA TYR A 911 28.22 -111.19 39.94
C TYR A 911 27.92 -112.68 40.14
N GLN A 912 28.96 -113.47 40.34
CA GLN A 912 28.84 -114.88 40.72
C GLN A 912 29.66 -115.15 42.00
N VAL A 913 29.32 -116.19 42.74
CA VAL A 913 30.06 -116.67 43.91
C VAL A 913 30.52 -118.10 43.64
N ASP A 914 31.82 -118.36 43.73
CA ASP A 914 32.42 -119.68 43.50
C ASP A 914 33.57 -119.91 44.49
N THR A 915 33.24 -120.51 45.64
CA THR A 915 34.16 -120.64 46.80
C THR A 915 34.57 -122.08 47.12
N GLU A 916 34.19 -123.07 46.30
CA GLU A 916 34.39 -124.49 46.60
C GLU A 916 35.06 -125.26 45.45
N ILE A 917 36.20 -125.88 45.74
CA ILE A 917 36.88 -126.83 44.87
C ILE A 917 37.36 -128.03 45.69
N THR A 918 37.21 -129.23 45.15
CA THR A 918 37.53 -130.48 45.85
C THR A 918 38.47 -131.37 45.04
N ALA A 919 39.40 -132.03 45.72
CA ALA A 919 40.25 -133.07 45.13
C ALA A 919 40.26 -134.29 46.04
N HIS A 920 40.30 -135.48 45.46
CA HIS A 920 40.55 -136.72 46.17
C HIS A 920 41.27 -137.71 45.25
N ILE A 921 42.26 -138.43 45.76
CA ILE A 921 42.98 -139.51 45.08
C ILE A 921 42.92 -140.81 45.90
N THR A 922 43.02 -141.95 45.22
CA THR A 922 43.32 -143.26 45.83
C THR A 922 44.29 -144.05 44.96
N ILE A 923 45.06 -144.93 45.59
CA ILE A 923 45.73 -146.09 44.97
C ILE A 923 44.78 -147.29 45.13
N THR A 924 44.65 -148.12 44.10
CA THR A 924 43.74 -149.28 44.07
C THR A 924 44.45 -150.63 43.99
N SER A 925 45.65 -150.70 43.40
CA SER A 925 46.62 -151.78 43.67
C SER A 925 48.04 -151.48 43.19
N ILE A 926 48.99 -152.21 43.77
CA ILE A 926 50.43 -152.24 43.49
C ILE A 926 50.77 -153.68 43.03
N ALA A 927 51.58 -153.83 41.98
CA ALA A 927 51.86 -155.13 41.34
C ALA A 927 50.60 -155.94 40.92
N THR A 928 49.48 -155.23 40.73
CA THR A 928 48.13 -155.74 40.42
C THR A 928 47.38 -156.49 41.53
N ASP A 929 48.04 -157.14 42.49
CA ASP A 929 47.39 -157.89 43.58
C ASP A 929 47.86 -157.54 45.02
N ASP A 930 48.64 -156.46 45.16
CA ASP A 930 49.27 -155.98 46.40
C ASP A 930 50.28 -156.95 47.05
N ASN A 931 50.78 -157.95 46.32
CA ASN A 931 51.75 -158.92 46.85
C ASN A 931 52.96 -159.10 45.92
N VAL A 932 54.05 -158.36 46.20
CA VAL A 932 55.28 -158.36 45.40
C VAL A 932 56.12 -159.60 45.70
N THR A 933 56.07 -160.59 44.81
CA THR A 933 56.82 -161.84 44.96
C THR A 933 58.18 -161.81 44.26
N GLY A 934 59.05 -162.80 44.49
CA GLY A 934 60.35 -162.90 43.81
C GLY A 934 60.29 -162.82 42.26
N PRO A 935 59.35 -163.50 41.57
CA PRO A 935 59.12 -163.31 40.14
C PRO A 935 58.76 -161.89 39.69
N ASP A 936 58.17 -161.08 40.57
CA ASP A 936 57.71 -159.72 40.24
C ASP A 936 58.85 -158.71 40.12
N SER A 937 59.99 -158.96 40.76
CA SER A 937 61.17 -158.09 40.65
C SER A 937 61.94 -158.19 39.32
N GLU A 938 61.59 -159.15 38.45
CA GLU A 938 62.17 -159.29 37.11
C GLU A 938 61.38 -158.52 36.03
N HIS A 939 60.29 -157.84 36.41
CA HIS A 939 59.34 -157.21 35.49
C HIS A 939 58.90 -155.81 35.95
N THR A 940 58.41 -154.97 35.03
CA THR A 940 57.81 -153.67 35.40
C THR A 940 56.40 -153.87 35.96
N GLN A 941 56.19 -153.43 37.19
CA GLN A 941 54.93 -153.55 37.91
C GLN A 941 54.06 -152.30 37.77
N ALA A 942 52.75 -152.48 37.92
CA ALA A 942 51.77 -151.40 37.88
C ALA A 942 51.50 -150.84 39.28
N ILE A 943 51.43 -149.52 39.39
CA ILE A 943 50.74 -148.83 40.49
C ILE A 943 49.53 -148.18 39.83
N ILE A 944 48.32 -148.57 40.25
CA ILE A 944 47.05 -148.15 39.67
C ILE A 944 46.23 -147.44 40.74
N GLY A 945 45.43 -146.45 40.35
CA GLY A 945 44.54 -145.74 41.26
C GLY A 945 43.42 -145.00 40.55
N THR A 946 42.63 -144.24 41.31
CA THR A 946 41.57 -143.36 40.79
C THR A 946 41.59 -142.00 41.46
N VAL A 947 40.86 -141.03 40.91
CA VAL A 947 40.61 -139.71 41.52
C VAL A 947 39.12 -139.38 41.56
N SER A 948 38.71 -138.48 42.45
CA SER A 948 37.36 -137.92 42.49
C SER A 948 37.39 -136.45 42.96
N GLY A 949 36.21 -135.86 43.18
CA GLY A 949 36.05 -134.40 43.20
C GLY A 949 36.26 -133.80 41.81
N ASP A 950 36.76 -132.57 41.77
CA ASP A 950 36.86 -131.71 40.59
C ASP A 950 38.09 -131.98 39.71
N VAL A 951 38.93 -132.94 40.11
CA VAL A 951 40.10 -133.43 39.35
C VAL A 951 39.64 -133.96 37.98
N LYS A 952 40.06 -133.31 36.90
CA LYS A 952 39.66 -133.60 35.51
C LYS A 952 40.70 -134.47 34.80
N ALA A 953 40.32 -134.98 33.62
CA ALA A 953 41.24 -135.71 32.77
C ALA A 953 42.34 -134.77 32.24
N GLY A 954 43.60 -135.20 32.33
CA GLY A 954 44.79 -134.38 32.07
C GLY A 954 45.43 -133.78 33.33
N ASP A 955 44.77 -133.82 34.50
CA ASP A 955 45.40 -133.42 35.76
C ASP A 955 46.50 -134.42 36.17
N ILE A 956 47.49 -133.95 36.93
CA ILE A 956 48.73 -134.70 37.17
C ILE A 956 48.76 -135.36 38.56
N VAL A 957 48.81 -136.69 38.57
CA VAL A 957 49.16 -137.48 39.76
C VAL A 957 50.69 -137.58 39.89
N THR A 958 51.20 -137.37 41.10
CA THR A 958 52.60 -137.60 41.48
C THR A 958 52.70 -138.82 42.39
N VAL A 959 53.63 -139.74 42.13
CA VAL A 959 53.76 -141.01 42.89
C VAL A 959 55.14 -141.14 43.52
N THR A 960 55.21 -141.60 44.76
CA THR A 960 56.42 -141.66 45.60
C THR A 960 56.51 -142.95 46.43
N LEU A 961 57.73 -143.36 46.77
CA LEU A 961 58.07 -144.51 47.64
C LEU A 961 59.35 -144.17 48.40
N ASP A 962 59.47 -144.54 49.67
CA ASP A 962 60.62 -144.18 50.53
C ASP A 962 60.93 -142.66 50.55
N GLY A 963 59.94 -141.82 50.24
CA GLY A 963 60.09 -140.36 50.09
C GLY A 963 60.75 -139.89 48.79
N GLN A 964 61.00 -140.77 47.82
CA GLN A 964 61.47 -140.42 46.48
C GLN A 964 60.36 -140.55 45.44
N GLN A 965 60.34 -139.67 44.44
CA GLN A 965 59.37 -139.72 43.35
C GLN A 965 59.68 -140.86 42.38
N LEU A 966 58.72 -141.77 42.20
CA LEU A 966 58.75 -142.85 41.21
C LEU A 966 58.35 -142.34 39.82
N GLY A 967 57.48 -141.33 39.75
CA GLY A 967 57.09 -140.68 38.50
C GLY A 967 55.85 -139.79 38.64
N THR A 968 55.20 -139.54 37.51
CA THR A 968 53.87 -138.92 37.41
C THR A 968 52.98 -139.72 36.47
N ALA A 969 51.66 -139.59 36.60
CA ALA A 969 50.67 -140.11 35.67
C ALA A 969 49.59 -139.05 35.39
N GLU A 970 49.14 -138.94 34.14
CA GLU A 970 47.96 -138.14 33.80
C GLU A 970 46.68 -138.88 34.19
N VAL A 971 45.74 -138.17 34.82
CA VAL A 971 44.38 -138.66 35.07
C VAL A 971 43.68 -138.90 33.73
N GLN A 972 43.14 -140.10 33.56
CA GLN A 972 42.46 -140.53 32.35
C GLN A 972 40.99 -140.08 32.32
N ALA A 973 40.34 -140.20 31.16
CA ALA A 973 38.95 -139.78 30.94
C ALA A 973 37.92 -140.53 31.83
N ASP A 974 38.27 -141.68 32.37
CA ASP A 974 37.47 -142.48 33.31
C ASP A 974 37.83 -142.22 34.79
N LYS A 975 38.62 -141.18 35.07
CA LYS A 975 39.20 -140.82 36.38
C LYS A 975 40.15 -141.88 36.97
N SER A 976 40.62 -142.84 36.17
CA SER A 976 41.74 -143.71 36.57
C SER A 976 43.09 -143.04 36.36
N TRP A 977 44.13 -143.54 37.03
CA TRP A 977 45.51 -143.23 36.74
C TRP A 977 46.38 -144.48 36.91
N ARG A 978 47.52 -144.54 36.22
CA ARG A 978 48.45 -145.68 36.28
C ARG A 978 49.88 -145.25 36.03
N LEU A 979 50.76 -145.57 36.98
CA LEU A 979 52.21 -145.53 36.79
C LEU A 979 52.74 -146.97 36.52
N SER A 980 53.84 -147.09 35.79
CA SER A 980 54.60 -148.33 35.66
C SER A 980 56.00 -148.12 36.22
N VAL A 981 56.42 -148.99 37.11
CA VAL A 981 57.70 -148.91 37.84
C VAL A 981 58.46 -150.22 37.70
N ASP A 982 59.75 -150.21 37.95
CA ASP A 982 60.53 -151.46 38.03
C ASP A 982 60.08 -152.24 39.28
N GLY A 983 59.67 -153.49 39.12
CA GLY A 983 59.23 -154.34 40.24
C GLY A 983 60.33 -154.59 41.27
N LYS A 984 61.60 -154.49 40.86
CA LYS A 984 62.73 -154.58 41.81
C LYS A 984 62.74 -153.41 42.79
N ILE A 985 62.27 -152.23 42.40
CA ILE A 985 62.17 -151.07 43.30
C ILE A 985 61.14 -151.32 44.42
N LEU A 986 60.11 -152.11 44.14
CA LEU A 986 59.13 -152.54 45.16
C LEU A 986 59.72 -153.64 46.06
N LEU A 987 60.41 -154.63 45.51
CA LEU A 987 61.00 -155.71 46.31
C LEU A 987 62.19 -155.25 47.19
N ASP A 988 62.94 -154.22 46.76
CA ASP A 988 64.08 -153.65 47.49
C ASP A 988 63.68 -152.51 48.48
N ALA A 989 62.38 -152.22 48.62
CA ALA A 989 61.90 -151.08 49.42
C ALA A 989 62.24 -151.21 50.92
N LYS A 990 62.37 -150.06 51.63
CA LYS A 990 62.54 -150.05 53.09
C LYS A 990 61.21 -150.08 53.84
N ALA A 991 60.14 -149.67 53.18
CA ALA A 991 58.76 -149.79 53.65
C ALA A 991 57.86 -150.19 52.47
N ASP A 992 57.01 -151.19 52.69
CA ASP A 992 56.14 -151.77 51.68
C ASP A 992 54.90 -150.89 51.44
N ASN A 993 55.08 -149.60 51.15
CA ASN A 993 53.98 -148.68 50.80
C ASN A 993 54.37 -147.59 49.79
N VAL A 994 53.39 -147.24 48.94
CA VAL A 994 53.50 -146.19 47.93
C VAL A 994 52.52 -145.06 48.27
N THR A 995 52.95 -143.82 48.09
CA THR A 995 52.14 -142.60 48.28
C THR A 995 51.88 -141.93 46.94
N ALA A 996 50.64 -141.49 46.67
CA ALA A 996 50.27 -140.77 45.46
C ALA A 996 49.44 -139.50 45.77
N SER A 997 49.72 -138.40 45.07
CA SER A 997 49.10 -137.08 45.31
C SER A 997 48.63 -136.39 44.03
N VAL A 998 47.67 -135.47 44.17
CA VAL A 998 47.14 -134.64 43.07
C VAL A 998 46.82 -133.23 43.58
N ALA A 999 46.94 -132.22 42.71
CA ALA A 999 46.60 -130.82 43.02
C ALA A 999 46.02 -130.11 41.79
N ILE A 1000 45.02 -129.24 41.99
CA ILE A 1000 44.18 -128.64 40.94
C ILE A 1000 43.80 -127.18 41.25
N THR A 1001 43.24 -126.48 40.26
CA THR A 1001 42.74 -125.09 40.36
C THR A 1001 41.55 -124.93 39.42
N ASP A 1002 40.56 -124.12 39.78
CA ASP A 1002 39.37 -123.84 38.97
C ASP A 1002 39.47 -122.54 38.15
N ALA A 1003 38.33 -121.99 37.72
CA ALA A 1003 38.24 -120.76 36.93
C ALA A 1003 38.11 -119.48 37.77
N ALA A 1004 37.66 -119.58 39.03
CA ALA A 1004 37.57 -118.46 39.98
C ALA A 1004 38.89 -118.26 40.75
N GLY A 1005 39.78 -119.25 40.70
CA GLY A 1005 41.11 -119.23 41.32
C GLY A 1005 41.23 -120.02 42.62
N ASN A 1006 40.23 -120.81 43.01
CA ASN A 1006 40.35 -121.65 44.20
C ASN A 1006 41.30 -122.85 43.92
N HIS A 1007 41.97 -123.34 44.97
CA HIS A 1007 42.93 -124.45 44.88
C HIS A 1007 42.53 -125.63 45.78
N ALA A 1008 42.72 -126.87 45.29
CA ALA A 1008 42.57 -128.10 46.09
C ALA A 1008 43.68 -129.11 45.81
N SER A 1009 43.95 -129.99 46.78
CA SER A 1009 44.92 -131.09 46.65
C SER A 1009 44.63 -132.23 47.64
N ASP A 1010 44.96 -133.46 47.28
CA ASP A 1010 44.83 -134.65 48.14
C ASP A 1010 46.01 -135.62 47.99
N THR A 1011 46.16 -136.57 48.92
CA THR A 1011 47.24 -137.57 48.94
C THR A 1011 46.82 -138.86 49.65
N ASP A 1012 46.98 -140.00 48.98
CA ASP A 1012 46.72 -141.35 49.52
C ASP A 1012 48.02 -142.15 49.68
N THR A 1013 48.01 -143.19 50.53
CA THR A 1013 49.16 -144.08 50.76
C THR A 1013 48.70 -145.51 51.01
N HIS A 1014 49.14 -146.43 50.14
CA HIS A 1014 48.68 -147.82 50.10
C HIS A 1014 49.84 -148.79 50.34
N ASN A 1015 49.57 -149.87 51.08
CA ASN A 1015 50.58 -150.86 51.47
C ASN A 1015 50.49 -152.11 50.58
N TYR A 1016 51.62 -152.79 50.39
CA TYR A 1016 51.72 -154.10 49.77
C TYR A 1016 52.44 -155.09 50.72
N THR A 1017 52.56 -156.35 50.32
CA THR A 1017 53.32 -157.38 51.04
C THR A 1017 54.38 -158.04 50.18
N VAL A 1018 55.33 -158.74 50.81
CA VAL A 1018 56.42 -159.49 50.16
C VAL A 1018 56.50 -160.91 50.75
N ASP A 1019 56.59 -161.94 49.90
CA ASP A 1019 56.57 -163.36 50.31
C ASP A 1019 57.70 -164.20 49.67
N VAL A 1020 58.42 -164.98 50.50
CA VAL A 1020 59.61 -165.80 50.15
C VAL A 1020 59.78 -167.00 51.11
N SER A 1021 60.38 -168.11 50.63
CA SER A 1021 60.34 -169.42 51.33
C SER A 1021 61.67 -170.24 51.30
N ALA A 1022 61.87 -171.14 52.27
CA ALA A 1022 63.13 -171.88 52.49
C ALA A 1022 62.92 -173.30 53.09
N THR A 1023 63.85 -174.24 52.84
CA THR A 1023 63.86 -175.62 53.41
C THR A 1023 65.28 -176.14 53.73
N ILE A 1024 65.40 -177.16 54.60
CA ILE A 1024 66.68 -177.75 55.08
C ILE A 1024 66.52 -179.24 55.45
N ASP A 1025 67.59 -180.04 55.29
CA ASP A 1025 67.67 -181.47 55.65
C ASP A 1025 69.07 -181.86 56.20
N ILE A 1026 69.21 -183.03 56.86
CA ILE A 1026 70.42 -183.50 57.59
C ILE A 1026 70.84 -184.93 57.18
N ASP A 1027 72.13 -185.15 56.89
CA ASP A 1027 72.72 -186.47 56.61
C ASP A 1027 72.92 -187.35 57.88
N PRO A 1028 73.02 -188.68 57.77
CA PRO A 1028 73.28 -189.58 58.90
C PRO A 1028 74.61 -189.31 59.62
N ILE A 1029 74.54 -189.15 60.95
CA ILE A 1029 75.71 -188.89 61.81
C ILE A 1029 76.61 -190.13 61.86
N THR A 1030 77.94 -189.95 61.87
CA THR A 1030 78.98 -191.01 61.76
C THR A 1030 78.85 -191.99 60.58
N GLY A 1031 77.88 -191.81 59.67
CA GLY A 1031 77.60 -192.68 58.52
C GLY A 1031 76.72 -193.90 58.82
N ASP A 1032 76.60 -194.31 60.09
CA ASP A 1032 75.73 -195.41 60.53
C ASP A 1032 74.69 -194.99 61.60
N ASN A 1033 74.74 -193.73 62.04
CA ASN A 1033 73.92 -193.14 63.11
C ASN A 1033 74.12 -193.78 64.50
N ILE A 1034 75.24 -194.49 64.74
CA ILE A 1034 75.61 -195.09 66.02
C ILE A 1034 76.99 -194.60 66.46
N ILE A 1035 77.02 -193.63 67.39
CA ILE A 1035 78.27 -193.19 68.01
C ILE A 1035 78.77 -194.26 69.00
N THR A 1036 79.88 -194.93 68.69
CA THR A 1036 80.55 -195.83 69.64
C THR A 1036 81.36 -195.02 70.66
N GLN A 1037 81.83 -195.69 71.73
CA GLN A 1037 82.73 -195.08 72.72
C GLN A 1037 84.08 -194.64 72.14
N GLN A 1038 84.44 -195.05 70.91
CA GLN A 1038 85.61 -194.52 70.21
C GLN A 1038 85.28 -193.27 69.39
N GLU A 1039 84.08 -193.13 68.82
CA GLU A 1039 83.65 -191.88 68.15
C GLU A 1039 83.30 -190.77 69.15
N GLY A 1040 82.55 -191.08 70.22
CA GLY A 1040 82.20 -190.13 71.30
C GLY A 1040 83.37 -189.78 72.24
N HIS A 1041 84.60 -190.05 71.81
CA HIS A 1041 85.86 -189.60 72.42
C HIS A 1041 86.80 -188.97 71.37
N GLN A 1042 86.34 -188.73 70.14
CA GLN A 1042 87.04 -187.89 69.16
C GLN A 1042 86.76 -186.42 69.45
N GLN A 1043 87.72 -185.55 69.10
CA GLN A 1043 87.63 -184.12 69.47
C GLN A 1043 86.47 -183.39 68.78
N ASN A 1044 86.06 -183.84 67.59
CA ASN A 1044 84.83 -183.42 66.91
C ASN A 1044 84.25 -184.59 66.09
N VAL A 1045 82.95 -184.56 65.86
CA VAL A 1045 82.20 -185.34 64.85
C VAL A 1045 81.60 -184.35 63.85
N THR A 1046 81.57 -184.68 62.57
CA THR A 1046 80.96 -183.82 61.54
C THR A 1046 79.49 -184.19 61.30
N ILE A 1047 78.63 -183.18 61.17
CA ILE A 1047 77.26 -183.29 60.67
C ILE A 1047 77.19 -182.52 59.35
N THR A 1048 76.53 -183.09 58.35
CA THR A 1048 76.32 -182.46 57.03
C THR A 1048 74.85 -182.45 56.65
N GLY A 1049 74.49 -181.70 55.62
CA GLY A 1049 73.13 -181.69 55.08
C GLY A 1049 72.99 -180.79 53.84
N THR A 1050 71.74 -180.49 53.48
CA THR A 1050 71.37 -179.69 52.30
C THR A 1050 70.28 -178.66 52.60
N VAL A 1051 70.07 -177.71 51.68
CA VAL A 1051 68.98 -176.70 51.71
C VAL A 1051 68.23 -176.61 50.38
N GLY A 1052 67.05 -175.99 50.40
CA GLY A 1052 66.24 -175.68 49.23
C GLY A 1052 65.34 -174.45 49.43
N GLY A 1053 64.51 -174.14 48.43
CA GLY A 1053 63.72 -172.91 48.38
C GLY A 1053 64.51 -171.75 47.78
N GLN A 1054 64.17 -170.51 48.16
CA GLN A 1054 64.76 -169.25 47.70
C GLN A 1054 66.01 -168.84 48.50
N VAL A 1055 66.63 -169.80 49.20
CA VAL A 1055 67.86 -169.66 49.98
C VAL A 1055 69.07 -169.47 49.05
N GLN A 1056 69.98 -168.56 49.38
CA GLN A 1056 71.15 -168.20 48.58
C GLN A 1056 72.47 -168.64 49.22
N GLU A 1057 73.54 -168.70 48.42
CA GLU A 1057 74.87 -169.04 48.93
C GLU A 1057 75.32 -167.99 49.95
N GLY A 1058 75.76 -168.44 51.12
CA GLY A 1058 76.11 -167.57 52.24
C GLY A 1058 74.98 -167.30 53.24
N ASP A 1059 73.74 -167.77 53.02
CA ASP A 1059 72.72 -167.79 54.07
C ASP A 1059 73.14 -168.68 55.25
N ILE A 1060 72.60 -168.43 56.45
CA ILE A 1060 73.09 -169.04 57.70
C ILE A 1060 72.27 -170.28 58.06
N VAL A 1061 72.96 -171.42 58.17
CA VAL A 1061 72.43 -172.67 58.71
C VAL A 1061 72.83 -172.79 60.18
N LYS A 1062 71.86 -173.11 61.05
CA LYS A 1062 72.08 -173.32 62.49
C LYS A 1062 71.69 -174.74 62.91
N VAL A 1063 72.61 -175.43 63.56
CA VAL A 1063 72.46 -176.80 64.05
C VAL A 1063 72.57 -176.79 65.57
N THR A 1064 71.75 -177.59 66.25
CA THR A 1064 71.77 -177.69 67.72
C THR A 1064 71.85 -179.15 68.14
N LEU A 1065 72.91 -179.52 68.87
CA LEU A 1065 73.12 -180.88 69.39
C LEU A 1065 73.55 -180.82 70.85
N GLY A 1066 72.95 -181.65 71.71
CA GLY A 1066 73.32 -181.76 73.12
C GLY A 1066 73.14 -180.49 73.96
N GLY A 1067 72.44 -179.47 73.44
CA GLY A 1067 72.33 -178.14 74.06
C GLY A 1067 73.39 -177.14 73.58
N HIS A 1068 74.30 -177.54 72.69
CA HIS A 1068 75.26 -176.64 72.04
C HIS A 1068 74.75 -176.23 70.65
N HIS A 1069 74.90 -174.94 70.33
CA HIS A 1069 74.58 -174.37 69.03
C HIS A 1069 75.84 -174.26 68.17
N TYR A 1070 75.71 -174.62 66.90
CA TYR A 1070 76.75 -174.54 65.90
C TYR A 1070 76.17 -173.87 64.66
N GLU A 1071 76.92 -172.95 64.07
CA GLU A 1071 76.48 -172.19 62.90
C GLU A 1071 77.46 -172.40 61.75
N THR A 1072 76.90 -172.52 60.55
CA THR A 1072 77.63 -172.61 59.29
C THR A 1072 76.87 -171.81 58.24
N LYS A 1073 77.35 -171.78 57.00
CA LYS A 1073 76.66 -171.14 55.89
C LYS A 1073 76.25 -172.18 54.85
N VAL A 1074 75.28 -171.83 54.02
CA VAL A 1074 74.99 -172.54 52.78
C VAL A 1074 76.19 -172.40 51.87
N GLU A 1075 76.86 -173.52 51.62
CA GLU A 1075 77.98 -173.69 50.71
C GLU A 1075 77.46 -173.94 49.28
N ALA A 1076 78.29 -173.59 48.28
CA ALA A 1076 77.99 -173.80 46.86
C ALA A 1076 77.51 -175.25 46.57
N GLY A 1077 76.40 -175.36 45.82
CA GLY A 1077 75.71 -176.63 45.59
C GLY A 1077 74.68 -177.00 46.66
N ASN A 1078 74.17 -176.00 47.40
CA ASN A 1078 73.10 -176.10 48.40
C ASN A 1078 73.40 -177.10 49.52
N LYS A 1079 74.67 -177.19 49.92
CA LYS A 1079 75.13 -178.05 51.01
C LYS A 1079 75.53 -177.22 52.23
N TRP A 1080 75.64 -177.89 53.36
CA TRP A 1080 76.25 -177.32 54.55
C TRP A 1080 76.96 -178.41 55.34
N SER A 1081 78.02 -178.01 56.04
CA SER A 1081 78.77 -178.87 56.95
C SER A 1081 79.05 -178.14 58.26
N VAL A 1082 79.02 -178.86 59.38
CA VAL A 1082 79.38 -178.32 60.69
C VAL A 1082 80.03 -179.38 61.58
N ASN A 1083 81.11 -179.00 62.26
CA ASN A 1083 81.78 -179.85 63.23
C ASN A 1083 81.20 -179.59 64.63
N VAL A 1084 80.71 -180.64 65.27
CA VAL A 1084 80.22 -180.63 66.65
C VAL A 1084 81.24 -181.36 67.54
N THR A 1085 81.39 -180.99 68.82
CA THR A 1085 82.27 -181.75 69.73
C THR A 1085 81.68 -183.12 70.04
N GLY A 1086 82.54 -184.16 70.05
CA GLY A 1086 82.17 -185.56 70.34
C GLY A 1086 81.98 -185.88 71.82
#